data_AF-A0A1F4XTD8-F1
#
_entry.id   AF-A0A1F4XTD8-F1
#
_cell.length_a   1.000
_cell.length_b   1.000
_cell.length_c   1.000
_cell.angle_alpha   90.00
_cell.angle_beta   90.00
_cell.angle_gamma   90.00
#
_symmetry.space_group_name_H-M   'P 1'
#
loop_
_entity.id
_entity.type
_entity.pdbx_description
1 polymer ?
#
loop_
_entity_poly.entity_id
_entity_poly.type
_entity_poly.pdbx_seq_one_letter_code
_entity_poly.pdbx_strand_id
1 'polypeptide(L)'
;MTPPDQQEHFLARSGIALVALLCLFTLPAPANLDATLGSAGSVLGAQANMHLAQDSGGNTAGNVKGFVDKIDKDSSGTYVYGWACQERVSEPINLHIYAGGPAGSGTLVTATGLTNIANEAAVSTACGTTGVKHRYKYYFSNEMLTRYAGEKIYVHGIRKVGTVANALLTNSGNFTLPVTVTPPPGSPTCTLSASPSSIASGQSATLSWTTTNATSASINNGVGAVTPTAGGTKSVSPATTTTYTMTATGAGGSATCNTSVTVTASRPTPGPSTKFSVGEGVRVNPVIKALNVLSTPGGPALGQQAGGSIGVIATPPTSQNGIKVGDNYWWYVNFDTGVDGWAAEQLIATYTPPPIEPPPIAICPATVPPPIIKAAGTQTATVAQPTGAAAEVVGETVEEAETTPGAPLNTAAIYQEQLATGKMAAPTTRVAKTGMWNNRATWGGILPTANDTVRIPQGVTVTLEGAAYAGSVEVNGILKTGSADTSLSARWVMVMGSGSRFEVGTLASPFIRTFTLELFGPKSTENIHGAGTKFLMAMGGGVIQMHGRPQVSWTKLYATAAKGATQIKVSEPVSWEIGDQIVIASSVLNPNQAEVRTITGRSTDCLTLTLDKPLTYRHVGEQTRYTRPTDNKSWVLDQRAEVGLLTHNVKVQGDASSESTGFGAHVMIMKGAKGYFSDVELYRMGQKKSMGRYPIHWHMAENTSAGQYIKNSSIYRSYNRAVTLHGSESVVIERNVAYDHMGHGIFLEEGSERFNKINYNLVMQTRKPAPGDELLPSDNELNEPQNRTPSSFWITNPNNEFIGNVAAGTVGTGFWFIFPAKPLGLSASVARFKNMSPQTQPLGTFRDNVAHSNMSGFDVHDSINPTTHQISRNKAWNPPAVSYLDNFTLYANYLSLYSGTNSKKVEKVVFRNVISADIYLEHVRFAHFETIENSLFVEDSGNGILPATANTSFYALYDGAGRVYKSHFVGFDKPGTTFIKSGGASIKQPNHLFSGLTFDPKTPPRIVFSDCSSISCESGGGNWFNVSVVDVDGSLTGKAGHTITSNNPIMLTKNSVPWSNGANAYVSPHKFKMIFLNTSAPITWKRTGGGEPTVTYTDTFVKPHKSRQLHAIDGAGFNYTY
;
A
#
# COMPACT_ATOMS: atom_id res chain seq x y z
N MET A 1 -47.92 17.18 -37.03
CA MET A 1 -47.89 18.62 -36.70
C MET A 1 -46.43 19.07 -36.70
N THR A 2 -46.17 20.36 -36.93
CA THR A 2 -44.96 20.88 -37.59
C THR A 2 -43.79 21.25 -36.64
N PRO A 3 -42.56 21.56 -37.17
CA PRO A 3 -41.25 21.38 -36.50
C PRO A 3 -40.67 22.76 -36.05
N PRO A 4 -39.35 23.15 -36.09
CA PRO A 4 -38.05 22.51 -36.41
C PRO A 4 -37.04 22.60 -35.21
N ASP A 5 -35.69 22.55 -35.27
CA ASP A 5 -34.75 22.92 -36.36
C ASP A 5 -33.28 22.47 -36.19
N GLN A 6 -32.49 22.71 -37.26
CA GLN A 6 -31.02 22.75 -37.42
C GLN A 6 -30.32 21.63 -38.26
N GLN A 7 -29.87 22.06 -39.44
CA GLN A 7 -28.97 21.47 -40.46
C GLN A 7 -27.47 21.81 -40.14
N GLU A 8 -26.40 21.32 -40.79
CA GLU A 8 -26.13 20.20 -41.72
C GLU A 8 -24.62 19.86 -41.87
N HIS A 9 -24.34 18.62 -42.30
CA HIS A 9 -23.24 18.15 -43.19
C HIS A 9 -21.73 18.39 -42.90
N PHE A 10 -20.90 17.98 -43.88
CA PHE A 10 -19.60 17.30 -43.73
C PHE A 10 -18.65 17.63 -44.91
N LEU A 11 -17.34 17.72 -44.64
CA LEU A 11 -16.17 17.52 -45.55
C LEU A 11 -16.12 18.10 -46.99
N ALA A 12 -15.07 18.90 -47.28
CA ALA A 12 -14.28 18.82 -48.53
C ALA A 12 -12.84 19.40 -48.35
N ARG A 13 -11.94 19.19 -49.33
CA ARG A 13 -10.46 19.35 -49.23
C ARG A 13 -9.84 20.51 -50.05
N SER A 14 -8.57 20.82 -49.70
CA SER A 14 -7.39 21.05 -50.60
C SER A 14 -7.10 22.40 -51.32
N GLY A 15 -5.78 22.67 -51.50
CA GLY A 15 -5.16 23.77 -52.28
C GLY A 15 -4.49 24.85 -51.39
N ILE A 16 -3.18 25.20 -51.35
CA ILE A 16 -1.93 25.09 -52.17
C ILE A 16 -1.51 26.40 -52.88
N ALA A 17 -0.20 26.74 -52.75
CA ALA A 17 0.60 27.84 -53.37
C ALA A 17 0.39 29.27 -52.77
N LEU A 18 1.41 30.10 -52.44
CA LEU A 18 2.68 30.55 -53.10
C LEU A 18 2.38 31.62 -54.19
N VAL A 19 2.97 32.84 -54.24
CA VAL A 19 4.39 33.18 -54.50
C VAL A 19 4.73 34.66 -54.17
N ALA A 20 5.78 34.90 -53.36
CA ALA A 20 6.84 35.95 -53.45
C ALA A 20 6.43 37.48 -53.55
N LEU A 21 7.34 38.49 -53.65
CA LEU A 21 8.76 38.54 -54.03
C LEU A 21 9.53 39.79 -53.54
N LEU A 22 10.85 39.63 -53.25
CA LEU A 22 11.91 40.66 -53.10
C LEU A 22 11.77 41.67 -51.92
N CYS A 23 12.84 42.28 -51.37
CA CYS A 23 14.22 42.49 -51.85
C CYS A 23 15.28 42.39 -50.72
N LEU A 24 16.45 41.80 -51.02
CA LEU A 24 17.83 42.22 -50.66
C LEU A 24 18.16 42.59 -49.18
N PHE A 25 19.18 42.07 -48.48
CA PHE A 25 20.28 41.10 -48.74
C PHE A 25 20.44 40.20 -47.45
N THR A 26 21.43 39.34 -47.19
CA THR A 26 22.74 38.96 -47.79
C THR A 26 23.07 37.48 -47.42
N LEU A 27 24.27 37.01 -47.75
CA LEU A 27 24.93 35.77 -47.30
C LEU A 27 26.38 36.12 -46.82
N PRO A 28 27.18 35.25 -46.16
CA PRO A 28 27.06 33.78 -46.05
C PRO A 28 27.34 33.17 -44.64
N ALA A 29 27.43 31.84 -44.60
CA ALA A 29 28.03 31.02 -43.53
C ALA A 29 29.59 31.14 -43.54
N PRO A 30 30.39 30.55 -42.61
CA PRO A 30 30.22 29.24 -41.95
C PRO A 30 30.56 29.22 -40.43
N ALA A 31 30.90 28.04 -39.90
CA ALA A 31 31.17 27.76 -38.49
C ALA A 31 32.66 27.92 -38.08
N ASN A 32 32.88 27.92 -36.76
CA ASN A 32 34.12 27.61 -36.02
C ASN A 32 35.38 28.44 -36.29
N LEU A 33 35.82 29.16 -35.25
CA LEU A 33 37.13 29.03 -34.57
C LEU A 33 36.97 29.72 -33.20
N ASP A 34 37.25 29.15 -32.02
CA ASP A 34 38.18 28.09 -31.57
C ASP A 34 39.66 28.55 -31.51
N ALA A 35 40.45 27.85 -30.67
CA ALA A 35 41.77 28.19 -30.12
C ALA A 35 41.77 29.32 -29.06
N THR A 36 41.97 29.13 -27.75
CA THR A 36 42.89 28.32 -26.88
C THR A 36 44.20 29.04 -26.50
N LEU A 37 44.86 28.53 -25.45
CA LEU A 37 46.16 28.97 -24.88
C LEU A 37 46.09 30.35 -24.17
N GLY A 38 46.26 30.51 -22.85
CA GLY A 38 46.96 29.70 -21.83
C GLY A 38 48.27 30.42 -21.45
N SER A 39 48.49 30.87 -20.19
CA SER A 39 48.99 30.03 -19.09
C SER A 39 49.17 30.84 -17.76
N ALA A 40 49.31 30.19 -16.58
CA ALA A 40 49.40 30.77 -15.20
C ALA A 40 49.25 29.76 -13.98
N GLY A 41 48.06 29.50 -13.37
CA GLY A 41 47.84 28.55 -12.22
C GLY A 41 46.74 28.95 -11.18
N SER A 42 45.89 28.12 -10.51
CA SER A 42 45.77 26.64 -10.20
C SER A 42 44.28 26.06 -10.10
N VAL A 43 43.63 25.42 -11.13
CA VAL A 43 42.22 24.81 -11.27
C VAL A 43 41.07 25.17 -12.35
N LEU A 44 40.49 26.37 -12.72
CA LEU A 44 39.36 26.51 -13.74
C LEU A 44 39.09 27.89 -14.54
N GLY A 45 39.37 28.11 -15.86
CA GLY A 45 39.59 29.48 -16.47
C GLY A 45 38.88 29.97 -17.78
N ALA A 46 39.25 31.16 -18.35
CA ALA A 46 38.63 31.84 -19.56
C ALA A 46 39.44 33.00 -20.32
N GLN A 47 38.82 34.13 -20.81
CA GLN A 47 38.88 34.69 -22.22
C GLN A 47 39.64 36.02 -22.66
N ALA A 48 39.96 36.12 -23.99
CA ALA A 48 39.60 37.16 -25.04
C ALA A 48 40.52 38.33 -25.63
N ASN A 49 40.34 38.58 -26.97
CA ASN A 49 40.40 39.84 -27.82
C ASN A 49 41.70 40.44 -28.46
N MET A 50 41.75 41.20 -29.61
CA MET A 50 40.91 41.48 -30.84
C MET A 50 41.43 42.72 -31.70
N HIS A 51 41.70 42.63 -33.04
CA HIS A 51 41.65 43.73 -34.09
C HIS A 51 42.87 44.57 -34.63
N LEU A 52 42.61 45.51 -35.58
CA LEU A 52 43.37 45.93 -36.81
C LEU A 52 43.81 47.44 -36.98
N ALA A 53 44.62 47.69 -38.03
CA ALA A 53 44.69 48.87 -38.97
C ALA A 53 45.63 50.10 -38.68
N GLN A 54 45.92 50.90 -39.73
CA GLN A 54 47.06 51.87 -39.89
C GLN A 54 46.72 53.39 -39.82
N ASP A 55 47.78 54.22 -39.76
CA ASP A 55 47.88 55.68 -40.01
C ASP A 55 49.35 56.01 -40.42
N SER A 56 49.59 57.12 -41.11
CA SER A 56 50.89 57.53 -41.68
C SER A 56 51.19 59.02 -41.42
N GLY A 57 51.68 59.33 -40.23
CA GLY A 57 52.18 60.66 -39.84
C GLY A 57 53.64 60.62 -39.38
N GLY A 58 54.37 61.72 -39.59
CA GLY A 58 55.79 61.88 -39.25
C GLY A 58 56.09 61.99 -37.75
N ASN A 59 55.59 61.05 -36.96
CA ASN A 59 55.93 60.91 -35.56
C ASN A 59 56.90 59.74 -35.39
N THR A 60 58.16 60.05 -35.11
CA THR A 60 59.06 59.13 -34.42
C THR A 60 58.33 58.63 -33.18
N ALA A 61 58.05 57.32 -33.16
CA ALA A 61 57.16 56.69 -32.19
C ALA A 61 57.57 57.06 -30.76
N GLY A 62 56.64 57.69 -30.03
CA GLY A 62 56.96 58.33 -28.76
C GLY A 62 57.18 57.34 -27.63
N ASN A 63 57.06 57.81 -26.39
CA ASN A 63 57.17 56.91 -25.25
C ASN A 63 55.93 56.01 -25.17
N VAL A 64 56.10 54.89 -24.46
CA VAL A 64 54.96 54.04 -24.10
C VAL A 64 54.31 54.61 -22.84
N LYS A 65 52.98 54.72 -22.84
CA LYS A 65 52.22 55.22 -21.69
C LYS A 65 50.83 54.59 -21.61
N GLY A 66 50.20 54.68 -20.44
CA GLY A 66 48.90 54.11 -20.17
C GLY A 66 48.57 54.12 -18.67
N PHE A 67 47.39 53.61 -18.32
CA PHE A 67 46.83 53.67 -16.97
C PHE A 67 46.05 52.38 -16.66
N VAL A 68 46.07 51.95 -15.39
CA VAL A 68 45.26 50.85 -14.85
C VAL A 68 44.04 51.45 -14.15
N ASP A 69 42.82 51.22 -14.65
CA ASP A 69 41.61 51.85 -14.09
C ASP A 69 41.18 51.19 -12.78
N LYS A 70 41.01 49.85 -12.81
CA LYS A 70 40.48 49.03 -11.73
C LYS A 70 40.70 47.54 -11.97
N ILE A 71 40.60 46.75 -10.90
CA ILE A 71 40.23 45.34 -10.95
C ILE A 71 38.79 45.23 -10.46
N ASP A 72 37.95 44.48 -11.18
CA ASP A 72 36.52 44.37 -10.87
C ASP A 72 35.95 42.99 -11.27
N LYS A 73 34.84 42.59 -10.66
CA LYS A 73 34.17 41.30 -10.90
C LYS A 73 32.76 41.51 -11.45
N ASP A 74 32.57 41.18 -12.72
CA ASP A 74 31.25 41.11 -13.36
C ASP A 74 30.67 39.68 -13.28
N SER A 75 29.47 39.47 -13.85
CA SER A 75 28.77 38.17 -13.85
C SER A 75 29.53 37.04 -14.57
N SER A 76 30.59 37.37 -15.31
CA SER A 76 31.47 36.44 -16.03
C SER A 76 32.76 36.14 -15.27
N GLY A 77 33.09 36.91 -14.23
CA GLY A 77 34.29 36.76 -13.40
C GLY A 77 35.12 38.05 -13.26
N THR A 78 36.40 37.92 -12.90
CA THR A 78 37.26 39.05 -12.50
C THR A 78 38.16 39.54 -13.64
N TYR A 79 38.28 40.85 -13.86
CA TYR A 79 39.13 41.44 -14.90
C TYR A 79 39.89 42.67 -14.40
N VAL A 80 41.10 42.93 -14.93
CA VAL A 80 41.72 44.29 -14.92
C VAL A 80 41.29 45.06 -16.17
N TYR A 81 41.02 46.34 -15.97
CA TYR A 81 40.69 47.31 -17.01
C TYR A 81 41.77 48.40 -17.06
N GLY A 82 42.08 48.89 -18.26
CA GLY A 82 42.99 50.01 -18.46
C GLY A 82 43.06 50.45 -19.91
N TRP A 83 44.04 51.30 -20.23
CA TRP A 83 44.44 51.62 -21.60
C TRP A 83 45.95 51.80 -21.68
N ALA A 84 46.55 51.57 -22.85
CA ALA A 84 47.93 51.98 -23.13
C ALA A 84 48.18 52.12 -24.63
N CYS A 85 49.27 52.79 -24.98
CA CYS A 85 49.72 52.99 -26.35
C CYS A 85 51.20 53.41 -26.36
N GLN A 86 51.85 53.25 -27.51
CA GLN A 86 53.04 54.02 -27.83
C GLN A 86 52.59 55.24 -28.63
N GLU A 87 53.01 56.44 -28.21
CA GLU A 87 52.44 57.67 -28.77
C GLU A 87 52.65 57.77 -30.28
N ARG A 88 51.55 58.03 -30.99
CA ARG A 88 51.43 58.16 -32.44
C ARG A 88 51.81 56.91 -33.23
N VAL A 89 51.99 55.75 -32.58
CA VAL A 89 52.02 54.46 -33.26
C VAL A 89 50.60 54.09 -33.63
N SER A 90 50.39 53.91 -34.92
CA SER A 90 49.08 53.77 -35.53
C SER A 90 48.39 52.42 -35.33
N GLU A 91 48.95 51.55 -34.48
CA GLU A 91 48.43 50.22 -34.22
C GLU A 91 48.44 49.92 -32.71
N PRO A 92 47.55 49.04 -32.21
CA PRO A 92 47.63 48.50 -30.85
C PRO A 92 49.03 47.99 -30.48
N ILE A 93 49.43 48.24 -29.23
CA ILE A 93 50.70 47.76 -28.64
C ILE A 93 50.47 46.57 -27.70
N ASN A 94 51.54 45.87 -27.34
CA ASN A 94 51.49 44.79 -26.36
C ASN A 94 51.65 45.30 -24.92
N LEU A 95 51.18 44.50 -23.96
CA LEU A 95 51.26 44.72 -22.52
C LEU A 95 51.90 43.50 -21.84
N HIS A 96 52.72 43.76 -20.83
CA HIS A 96 53.15 42.76 -19.85
C HIS A 96 52.50 43.04 -18.49
N ILE A 97 51.77 42.07 -17.93
CA ILE A 97 51.16 42.15 -16.59
C ILE A 97 52.00 41.31 -15.63
N TYR A 98 52.21 41.78 -14.39
CA TYR A 98 52.97 41.13 -13.33
C TYR A 98 52.18 41.15 -12.00
N ALA A 99 52.46 40.19 -11.11
CA ALA A 99 51.89 40.05 -9.77
C ALA A 99 52.98 40.10 -8.69
N GLY A 100 52.65 40.65 -7.52
CA GLY A 100 53.56 40.86 -6.37
C GLY A 100 54.57 42.01 -6.54
N GLY A 101 54.92 42.35 -7.78
CA GLY A 101 55.81 43.46 -8.12
C GLY A 101 55.79 43.82 -9.61
N PRO A 102 56.48 44.89 -10.03
CA PRO A 102 56.68 45.25 -11.43
C PRO A 102 57.76 44.38 -12.12
N ALA A 103 58.02 44.63 -13.41
CA ALA A 103 59.05 43.92 -14.17
C ALA A 103 60.42 43.98 -13.49
N GLY A 104 61.04 42.80 -13.31
CA GLY A 104 62.35 42.65 -12.65
C GLY A 104 62.28 42.24 -11.18
N SER A 105 61.12 42.36 -10.51
CA SER A 105 60.94 41.91 -9.12
C SER A 105 59.64 41.13 -8.87
N GLY A 106 58.59 41.34 -9.66
CA GLY A 106 57.34 40.56 -9.62
C GLY A 106 57.28 39.42 -10.63
N THR A 107 56.28 38.56 -10.46
CA THR A 107 56.04 37.39 -11.34
C THR A 107 55.20 37.81 -12.54
N LEU A 108 55.70 37.60 -13.76
CA LEU A 108 54.95 37.86 -15.00
C LEU A 108 53.68 36.97 -15.08
N VAL A 109 52.52 37.59 -15.26
CA VAL A 109 51.21 36.96 -15.46
C VAL A 109 50.90 36.77 -16.95
N THR A 110 51.24 37.75 -17.80
CA THR A 110 51.13 37.63 -19.28
C THR A 110 52.02 38.67 -19.96
N ALA A 111 52.44 38.42 -21.21
CA ALA A 111 53.27 39.32 -22.04
C ALA A 111 52.63 39.73 -23.38
N THR A 112 51.39 39.29 -23.66
CA THR A 112 50.77 39.37 -25.00
C THR A 112 49.45 40.13 -25.00
N GLY A 113 49.10 40.85 -23.92
CA GLY A 113 47.87 41.62 -23.85
C GLY A 113 47.90 42.78 -24.84
N LEU A 114 47.16 42.71 -25.94
CA LEU A 114 47.19 43.75 -26.97
C LEU A 114 46.15 44.85 -26.66
N THR A 115 46.54 46.13 -26.75
CA THR A 115 45.70 47.29 -26.39
C THR A 115 44.67 47.61 -27.46
N ASN A 116 43.63 46.79 -27.60
CA ASN A 116 42.88 46.70 -28.86
C ASN A 116 41.36 46.84 -28.73
N ILE A 117 40.86 47.12 -27.53
CA ILE A 117 39.45 47.42 -27.29
C ILE A 117 39.19 48.89 -27.66
N ALA A 118 38.02 49.15 -28.26
CA ALA A 118 37.62 50.50 -28.64
C ALA A 118 37.61 51.43 -27.41
N ASN A 119 38.14 52.63 -27.58
CA ASN A 119 38.34 53.59 -26.51
C ASN A 119 37.65 54.92 -26.80
N GLU A 120 37.41 55.67 -25.74
CA GLU A 120 36.94 57.04 -25.78
C GLU A 120 37.97 57.97 -26.47
N ALA A 121 37.48 59.07 -27.05
CA ALA A 121 38.32 60.01 -27.80
C ALA A 121 39.49 60.58 -26.97
N ALA A 122 39.31 60.75 -25.65
CA ALA A 122 40.37 61.23 -24.76
C ALA A 122 41.61 60.31 -24.74
N VAL A 123 41.44 58.99 -24.83
CA VAL A 123 42.53 58.03 -24.94
C VAL A 123 43.19 58.12 -26.33
N SER A 124 42.41 58.21 -27.41
CA SER A 124 42.93 58.44 -28.77
C SER A 124 43.75 59.74 -28.87
N THR A 125 43.27 60.83 -28.25
CA THR A 125 44.00 62.11 -28.14
C THR A 125 45.26 61.97 -27.29
N ALA A 126 45.21 61.30 -26.14
CA ALA A 126 46.39 61.05 -25.32
C ALA A 126 47.44 60.23 -26.09
N CYS A 127 47.00 59.24 -26.87
CA CYS A 127 47.85 58.43 -27.74
C CYS A 127 48.31 59.16 -29.01
N GLY A 128 47.67 60.27 -29.39
CA GLY A 128 47.98 61.01 -30.62
C GLY A 128 47.69 60.22 -31.90
N THR A 129 46.57 59.48 -31.92
CA THR A 129 46.14 58.58 -33.00
C THR A 129 44.62 58.61 -33.17
N THR A 130 44.11 58.57 -34.39
CA THR A 130 42.66 58.56 -34.66
C THR A 130 42.19 57.19 -35.15
N GLY A 131 41.03 56.71 -34.67
CA GLY A 131 40.44 55.42 -35.07
C GLY A 131 41.12 54.16 -34.50
N VAL A 132 42.40 54.26 -34.15
CA VAL A 132 43.17 53.22 -33.46
C VAL A 132 42.58 52.96 -32.07
N LYS A 133 42.44 51.67 -31.74
CA LYS A 133 41.94 51.16 -30.46
C LYS A 133 43.11 51.02 -29.46
N HIS A 134 42.88 51.33 -28.18
CA HIS A 134 43.91 51.39 -27.12
C HIS A 134 43.45 50.94 -25.71
N ARG A 135 42.17 50.65 -25.50
CA ARG A 135 41.68 50.12 -24.21
C ARG A 135 42.02 48.62 -24.08
N TYR A 136 42.08 48.12 -22.86
CA TYR A 136 42.21 46.69 -22.58
C TYR A 136 41.32 46.25 -21.41
N LYS A 137 40.84 44.99 -21.49
CA LYS A 137 40.15 44.23 -20.45
C LYS A 137 40.82 42.87 -20.42
N TYR A 138 41.64 42.58 -19.42
CA TYR A 138 42.31 41.28 -19.28
C TYR A 138 41.65 40.48 -18.16
N TYR A 139 41.30 39.23 -18.45
CA TYR A 139 40.61 38.36 -17.51
C TYR A 139 41.59 37.75 -16.50
N PHE A 140 41.39 38.05 -15.23
CA PHE A 140 41.81 37.14 -14.18
C PHE A 140 40.73 36.10 -14.06
N SER A 141 40.88 35.18 -14.98
CA SER A 141 40.29 33.89 -14.87
C SER A 141 40.59 33.30 -13.53
N ASN A 142 39.78 32.32 -13.27
CA ASN A 142 40.04 31.37 -12.25
C ASN A 142 40.99 30.27 -12.82
N GLU A 143 42.03 30.37 -13.69
CA GLU A 143 43.03 31.31 -14.28
C GLU A 143 44.29 31.56 -13.42
N MET A 144 44.11 32.50 -12.50
CA MET A 144 45.16 33.16 -11.74
C MET A 144 44.75 33.46 -10.29
N LEU A 145 43.45 33.52 -9.98
CA LEU A 145 42.97 34.11 -8.73
C LEU A 145 43.34 33.31 -7.45
N THR A 146 43.63 31.99 -7.47
CA THR A 146 44.15 31.29 -6.24
C THR A 146 45.61 31.61 -6.07
N ARG A 147 46.38 31.46 -7.15
CA ARG A 147 47.84 31.51 -7.07
C ARG A 147 48.34 32.90 -6.69
N TYR A 148 47.61 33.92 -7.15
CA TYR A 148 47.90 35.32 -6.90
C TYR A 148 46.80 35.94 -6.02
N ALA A 149 46.17 35.12 -5.16
CA ALA A 149 45.16 35.50 -4.18
C ALA A 149 45.65 36.63 -3.26
N GLY A 150 45.03 37.80 -3.34
CA GLY A 150 45.42 38.98 -2.57
C GLY A 150 46.66 39.72 -3.09
N GLU A 151 47.31 39.23 -4.14
CA GLU A 151 48.53 39.85 -4.69
C GLU A 151 48.26 41.10 -5.50
N LYS A 152 49.20 42.06 -5.44
CA LYS A 152 49.14 43.33 -6.16
C LYS A 152 49.53 43.18 -7.63
N ILE A 153 48.79 43.82 -8.52
CA ILE A 153 48.99 43.73 -9.99
C ILE A 153 49.63 44.99 -10.58
N TYR A 154 50.63 44.78 -11.42
CA TYR A 154 51.40 45.81 -12.12
C TYR A 154 51.35 45.56 -13.63
N VAL A 155 51.21 46.60 -14.45
CA VAL A 155 51.13 46.49 -15.92
C VAL A 155 52.20 47.34 -16.56
N HIS A 156 52.90 46.83 -17.56
CA HIS A 156 53.82 47.57 -18.43
C HIS A 156 53.29 47.59 -19.86
N GLY A 157 53.45 48.71 -20.55
CA GLY A 157 53.29 48.78 -22.00
C GLY A 157 54.61 48.52 -22.72
N ILE A 158 54.52 47.84 -23.86
CA ILE A 158 55.66 47.43 -24.69
C ILE A 158 55.70 48.29 -25.96
N ARG A 159 56.88 48.81 -26.32
CA ARG A 159 57.03 49.60 -27.54
C ARG A 159 56.84 48.70 -28.77
N LYS A 160 56.27 49.27 -29.83
CA LYS A 160 56.09 48.59 -31.12
C LYS A 160 57.09 49.06 -32.17
N VAL A 161 57.56 50.32 -32.08
CA VAL A 161 58.48 50.92 -33.05
C VAL A 161 59.59 51.69 -32.32
N GLY A 162 60.81 51.67 -32.86
CA GLY A 162 61.95 52.41 -32.31
C GLY A 162 62.62 51.77 -31.09
N THR A 163 63.40 52.57 -30.35
CA THR A 163 64.38 52.13 -29.33
C THR A 163 64.06 52.57 -27.89
N VAL A 164 62.91 53.21 -27.65
CA VAL A 164 62.49 53.69 -26.32
C VAL A 164 62.39 52.58 -25.27
N ALA A 165 62.24 52.92 -23.99
CA ALA A 165 62.00 51.94 -22.94
C ALA A 165 60.55 51.40 -22.97
N ASN A 166 60.35 50.16 -22.50
CA ASN A 166 59.04 49.65 -22.13
C ASN A 166 58.67 50.23 -20.75
N ALA A 167 57.46 50.78 -20.59
CA ALA A 167 57.11 51.62 -19.44
C ALA A 167 56.13 50.93 -18.49
N LEU A 168 56.35 51.05 -17.18
CA LEU A 168 55.34 50.71 -16.17
C LEU A 168 54.16 51.69 -16.31
N LEU A 169 52.95 51.18 -16.48
CA LEU A 169 51.73 51.98 -16.60
C LEU A 169 51.36 52.61 -15.25
N THR A 170 50.83 53.82 -15.29
CA THR A 170 50.39 54.55 -14.10
C THR A 170 49.28 53.78 -13.37
N ASN A 171 49.26 53.89 -12.03
CA ASN A 171 48.34 53.18 -11.12
C ASN A 171 48.56 51.65 -11.01
N SER A 172 49.58 51.10 -11.66
CA SER A 172 50.12 49.77 -11.37
C SER A 172 50.51 49.62 -9.89
N GLY A 173 50.18 48.47 -9.30
CA GLY A 173 50.49 48.11 -7.91
C GLY A 173 49.45 48.53 -6.87
N ASN A 174 48.40 49.25 -7.27
CA ASN A 174 47.35 49.73 -6.35
C ASN A 174 46.15 48.80 -6.21
N PHE A 175 45.98 47.81 -7.10
CA PHE A 175 44.89 46.84 -7.04
C PHE A 175 45.40 45.44 -6.72
N THR A 176 44.70 44.75 -5.83
CA THR A 176 44.93 43.34 -5.47
C THR A 176 43.91 42.41 -6.15
N LEU A 177 44.28 41.16 -6.39
CA LEU A 177 43.34 40.16 -6.90
C LEU A 177 42.46 39.55 -5.80
N PRO A 178 41.15 39.34 -6.06
CA PRO A 178 40.34 38.44 -5.25
C PRO A 178 40.78 36.97 -5.43
N VAL A 179 40.30 36.06 -4.58
CA VAL A 179 40.87 34.70 -4.40
C VAL A 179 40.09 33.61 -5.18
N THR A 180 40.74 32.77 -6.05
CA THR A 180 40.45 31.36 -6.58
C THR A 180 40.82 30.88 -8.09
N VAL A 181 41.79 29.93 -8.39
CA VAL A 181 42.07 28.88 -9.52
C VAL A 181 42.97 29.03 -10.90
N THR A 182 43.23 28.02 -11.88
CA THR A 182 43.98 27.89 -13.30
C THR A 182 45.29 27.02 -13.69
N PRO A 183 46.06 27.03 -14.88
CA PRO A 183 47.39 26.29 -15.00
C PRO A 183 48.47 26.82 -16.02
N PRO A 184 49.68 26.22 -16.14
CA PRO A 184 50.60 26.38 -17.30
C PRO A 184 51.08 25.03 -17.94
N PRO A 185 51.84 24.95 -19.08
CA PRO A 185 52.24 25.91 -20.12
C PRO A 185 51.79 25.45 -21.56
N GLY A 186 52.68 25.34 -22.58
CA GLY A 186 52.37 24.80 -23.94
C GLY A 186 53.57 24.29 -24.78
N SER A 187 53.38 23.23 -25.57
CA SER A 187 54.43 22.38 -26.22
C SER A 187 54.10 22.09 -27.72
N PRO A 188 54.89 21.28 -28.49
CA PRO A 188 54.47 20.83 -29.82
C PRO A 188 53.18 20.01 -29.77
N THR A 189 52.54 19.80 -30.91
CA THR A 189 51.27 19.06 -30.98
C THR A 189 51.30 17.95 -32.03
N CYS A 190 50.50 16.92 -31.80
CA CYS A 190 50.14 15.97 -32.83
C CYS A 190 48.71 15.49 -32.61
N THR A 191 48.14 14.84 -33.61
CA THR A 191 46.92 14.05 -33.46
C THR A 191 47.24 12.60 -33.80
N LEU A 192 46.68 11.69 -33.02
CA LEU A 192 46.67 10.26 -33.32
C LEU A 192 45.25 9.78 -33.05
N SER A 193 44.69 9.00 -33.95
CA SER A 193 43.33 8.49 -33.91
C SER A 193 43.31 7.02 -34.28
N ALA A 194 42.41 6.24 -33.68
CA ALA A 194 42.17 4.85 -34.04
C ALA A 194 40.75 4.69 -34.61
N SER A 195 40.63 3.95 -35.71
CA SER A 195 39.34 3.58 -36.28
C SER A 195 39.27 2.07 -36.53
N PRO A 196 38.32 1.33 -35.90
CA PRO A 196 37.51 1.76 -34.76
C PRO A 196 38.37 1.97 -33.49
N SER A 197 37.99 2.92 -32.63
CA SER A 197 38.69 3.21 -31.36
C SER A 197 38.33 2.24 -30.21
N SER A 198 37.39 1.34 -30.44
CA SER A 198 36.99 0.27 -29.52
C SER A 198 36.81 -1.03 -30.30
N ILE A 199 37.37 -2.13 -29.78
CA ILE A 199 37.40 -3.44 -30.41
C ILE A 199 37.22 -4.56 -29.37
N ALA A 200 36.75 -5.74 -29.79
CA ALA A 200 36.85 -6.94 -28.96
C ALA A 200 38.29 -7.48 -28.94
N SER A 201 38.65 -8.30 -27.94
CA SER A 201 39.98 -8.95 -27.92
C SER A 201 40.14 -9.87 -29.13
N GLY A 202 41.28 -9.76 -29.82
CA GLY A 202 41.57 -10.47 -31.07
C GLY A 202 41.15 -9.76 -32.37
N GLN A 203 40.55 -8.56 -32.28
CA GLN A 203 40.25 -7.72 -33.45
C GLN A 203 41.38 -6.70 -33.73
N SER A 204 41.23 -5.87 -34.78
CA SER A 204 42.24 -4.90 -35.21
C SER A 204 41.66 -3.50 -35.45
N ALA A 205 42.49 -2.47 -35.34
CA ALA A 205 42.14 -1.06 -35.56
C ALA A 205 43.22 -0.34 -36.38
N THR A 206 42.81 0.65 -37.18
CA THR A 206 43.74 1.48 -37.97
C THR A 206 44.08 2.77 -37.24
N LEU A 207 45.35 2.94 -36.88
CA LEU A 207 45.90 4.21 -36.41
C LEU A 207 46.06 5.19 -37.57
N SER A 208 45.76 6.47 -37.36
CA SER A 208 45.97 7.57 -38.31
C SER A 208 46.43 8.83 -37.58
N TRP A 209 47.46 9.53 -38.08
CA TRP A 209 48.10 10.66 -37.40
C TRP A 209 48.33 11.91 -38.26
N THR A 210 48.53 13.04 -37.59
CA THR A 210 49.16 14.27 -38.12
C THR A 210 50.05 14.93 -37.05
N THR A 211 51.01 15.79 -37.43
CA THR A 211 51.86 16.51 -36.46
C THR A 211 52.03 18.00 -36.78
N THR A 212 52.16 18.83 -35.75
CA THR A 212 52.43 20.27 -35.87
C THR A 212 53.55 20.70 -34.92
N ASN A 213 54.44 21.59 -35.37
CA ASN A 213 55.63 22.02 -34.63
C ASN A 213 56.62 20.89 -34.24
N ALA A 214 56.53 19.73 -34.91
CA ALA A 214 57.40 18.56 -34.69
C ALA A 214 58.24 18.25 -35.93
N THR A 215 59.49 17.85 -35.71
CA THR A 215 60.50 17.52 -36.73
C THR A 215 60.76 16.02 -36.87
N SER A 216 60.30 15.22 -35.90
CA SER A 216 60.40 13.75 -35.89
C SER A 216 59.23 13.15 -35.12
N ALA A 217 58.76 11.96 -35.51
CA ALA A 217 57.77 11.25 -34.70
C ALA A 217 57.90 9.72 -34.73
N SER A 218 57.49 9.09 -33.63
CA SER A 218 57.45 7.64 -33.45
C SER A 218 56.27 7.24 -32.57
N ILE A 219 55.71 6.05 -32.82
CA ILE A 219 54.61 5.46 -32.07
C ILE A 219 55.15 4.26 -31.26
N ASN A 220 54.77 4.16 -29.99
CA ASN A 220 55.19 3.07 -29.11
C ASN A 220 54.47 1.73 -29.42
N ASN A 221 54.53 0.77 -28.48
CA ASN A 221 53.87 -0.54 -28.58
C ASN A 221 54.19 -1.31 -29.87
N GLY A 222 55.46 -1.27 -30.29
CA GLY A 222 55.98 -2.00 -31.45
C GLY A 222 55.79 -1.32 -32.82
N VAL A 223 55.21 -0.12 -32.90
CA VAL A 223 54.96 0.55 -34.20
C VAL A 223 56.22 1.23 -34.77
N GLY A 224 57.02 1.90 -33.93
CA GLY A 224 58.31 2.48 -34.31
C GLY A 224 58.23 3.91 -34.88
N ALA A 225 59.32 4.36 -35.52
CA ALA A 225 59.37 5.66 -36.20
C ALA A 225 58.42 5.71 -37.40
N VAL A 226 57.74 6.83 -37.61
CA VAL A 226 56.68 6.95 -38.63
C VAL A 226 57.00 7.99 -39.71
N THR A 227 56.87 7.52 -40.96
CA THR A 227 57.13 8.29 -42.19
C THR A 227 55.92 8.13 -43.12
N PRO A 228 55.30 9.22 -43.63
CA PRO A 228 55.65 10.62 -43.35
C PRO A 228 55.35 11.04 -41.90
N THR A 229 56.24 11.86 -41.34
CA THR A 229 56.09 12.39 -39.98
C THR A 229 54.89 13.35 -39.88
N ALA A 230 54.67 14.19 -40.91
CA ALA A 230 53.57 15.14 -40.95
C ALA A 230 52.17 14.49 -40.91
N GLY A 231 52.04 13.23 -41.38
CA GLY A 231 50.81 12.45 -41.32
C GLY A 231 50.90 11.11 -42.05
N GLY A 232 50.10 10.12 -41.62
CA GLY A 232 50.13 8.75 -42.14
C GLY A 232 49.19 7.79 -41.39
N THR A 233 49.17 6.50 -41.75
CA THR A 233 48.32 5.47 -41.12
C THR A 233 49.04 4.13 -40.91
N LYS A 234 48.54 3.31 -39.97
CA LYS A 234 49.07 1.97 -39.65
C LYS A 234 48.02 1.10 -38.95
N SER A 235 47.80 -0.14 -39.41
CA SER A 235 46.94 -1.11 -38.70
C SER A 235 47.66 -1.77 -37.51
N VAL A 236 46.94 -1.99 -36.40
CA VAL A 236 47.43 -2.61 -35.15
C VAL A 236 46.36 -3.52 -34.52
N SER A 237 46.81 -4.54 -33.77
CA SER A 237 45.96 -5.63 -33.26
C SER A 237 46.26 -5.97 -31.78
N PRO A 238 45.98 -5.08 -30.82
CA PRO A 238 46.31 -5.31 -29.41
C PRO A 238 45.40 -6.35 -28.74
N ALA A 239 45.94 -7.13 -27.80
CA ALA A 239 45.21 -8.16 -27.05
C ALA A 239 44.46 -7.61 -25.82
N THR A 240 44.90 -6.50 -25.26
CA THR A 240 44.33 -5.76 -24.12
C THR A 240 44.23 -4.26 -24.46
N THR A 241 43.46 -3.46 -23.72
CA THR A 241 43.29 -2.03 -24.04
C THR A 241 44.65 -1.34 -24.09
N THR A 242 45.02 -0.88 -25.28
CA THR A 242 46.40 -0.45 -25.57
C THR A 242 46.37 0.98 -26.07
N THR A 243 46.99 1.86 -25.29
CA THR A 243 47.20 3.27 -25.63
C THR A 243 48.46 3.40 -26.48
N TYR A 244 48.27 3.54 -27.79
CA TYR A 244 49.35 3.87 -28.72
C TYR A 244 49.66 5.35 -28.54
N THR A 245 50.87 5.66 -28.10
CA THR A 245 51.37 7.02 -27.92
C THR A 245 52.36 7.32 -29.02
N MET A 246 52.00 8.33 -29.82
CA MET A 246 52.89 9.00 -30.75
C MET A 246 53.63 10.12 -30.02
N THR A 247 54.95 10.05 -29.96
CA THR A 247 55.79 11.17 -29.56
C THR A 247 56.17 11.95 -30.80
N ALA A 248 55.86 13.25 -30.86
CA ALA A 248 56.24 14.13 -31.95
C ALA A 248 57.07 15.30 -31.40
N THR A 249 58.39 15.24 -31.62
CA THR A 249 59.38 16.12 -30.96
C THR A 249 59.74 17.30 -31.83
N GLY A 250 59.94 18.48 -31.23
CA GLY A 250 60.32 19.72 -31.92
C GLY A 250 60.85 20.80 -30.96
N ALA A 251 60.77 22.06 -31.37
CA ALA A 251 61.44 23.16 -30.65
C ALA A 251 60.85 23.49 -29.26
N GLY A 252 59.57 23.19 -29.03
CA GLY A 252 58.88 23.42 -27.75
C GLY A 252 58.98 22.27 -26.74
N GLY A 253 59.89 21.30 -26.96
CA GLY A 253 59.91 20.02 -26.26
C GLY A 253 59.32 18.89 -27.12
N SER A 254 58.51 18.01 -26.54
CA SER A 254 57.80 16.96 -27.30
C SER A 254 56.30 17.05 -27.11
N ALA A 255 55.56 16.92 -28.20
CA ALA A 255 54.19 16.43 -28.11
C ALA A 255 54.23 14.95 -27.72
N THR A 256 53.25 14.53 -26.93
CA THR A 256 52.75 13.16 -27.01
C THR A 256 51.25 13.21 -27.25
N CYS A 257 50.82 12.77 -28.42
CA CYS A 257 49.40 12.48 -28.68
C CYS A 257 49.23 10.98 -28.67
N ASN A 258 48.13 10.51 -28.09
CA ASN A 258 47.87 9.08 -28.01
C ASN A 258 46.45 8.77 -28.44
N THR A 259 46.24 7.51 -28.81
CA THR A 259 44.92 6.96 -29.05
C THR A 259 44.85 5.59 -28.40
N SER A 260 43.77 5.36 -27.65
CA SER A 260 43.50 4.07 -27.03
C SER A 260 42.68 3.23 -27.98
N VAL A 261 43.30 2.17 -28.51
CA VAL A 261 42.53 1.06 -29.09
C VAL A 261 41.95 0.30 -27.91
N THR A 262 40.70 0.63 -27.58
CA THR A 262 40.02 0.13 -26.40
C THR A 262 39.57 -1.30 -26.65
N VAL A 263 40.44 -2.25 -26.32
CA VAL A 263 40.05 -3.67 -26.27
C VAL A 263 39.09 -3.86 -25.10
N THR A 264 37.80 -3.98 -25.40
CA THR A 264 36.74 -4.17 -24.42
C THR A 264 36.75 -5.58 -23.85
N ALA A 265 37.67 -5.81 -22.92
CA ALA A 265 37.30 -6.57 -21.73
C ALA A 265 36.05 -5.91 -21.11
N SER A 266 35.05 -6.71 -20.75
CA SER A 266 33.75 -6.22 -20.28
C SER A 266 33.88 -5.39 -19.01
N ARG A 267 33.81 -4.06 -19.13
CA ARG A 267 33.85 -3.12 -18.00
C ARG A 267 32.43 -2.86 -17.48
N PRO A 268 32.19 -2.74 -16.16
CA PRO A 268 30.84 -2.57 -15.62
C PRO A 268 30.11 -1.33 -16.15
N THR A 269 28.80 -1.49 -16.32
CA THR A 269 27.81 -0.41 -16.37
C THR A 269 27.90 0.48 -15.12
N PRO A 270 27.42 1.73 -15.16
CA PRO A 270 27.06 2.45 -13.94
C PRO A 270 26.14 1.56 -13.10
N GLY A 271 26.41 1.46 -11.80
CA GLY A 271 25.65 0.58 -10.93
C GLY A 271 24.14 0.90 -11.00
N PRO A 272 23.25 -0.11 -10.93
CA PRO A 272 21.84 0.16 -10.68
C PRO A 272 21.72 1.03 -9.43
N SER A 273 20.78 1.99 -9.44
CA SER A 273 20.49 2.79 -8.25
C SER A 273 20.26 1.90 -7.02
N THR A 274 20.90 2.24 -5.91
CA THR A 274 20.72 1.56 -4.62
C THR A 274 19.71 2.30 -3.73
N LYS A 275 18.91 3.21 -4.30
CA LYS A 275 17.93 4.01 -3.54
C LYS A 275 16.84 3.14 -2.91
N PHE A 276 16.45 2.06 -3.57
CA PHE A 276 15.52 1.06 -3.07
C PHE A 276 16.06 -0.37 -3.30
N SER A 277 15.51 -1.35 -2.60
CA SER A 277 15.79 -2.78 -2.79
C SER A 277 14.61 -3.51 -3.46
N VAL A 278 14.86 -4.64 -4.13
CA VAL A 278 13.76 -5.50 -4.59
C VAL A 278 13.03 -6.07 -3.38
N GLY A 279 11.70 -5.92 -3.34
CA GLY A 279 10.89 -6.21 -2.16
C GLY A 279 10.76 -5.05 -1.17
N GLU A 280 11.39 -3.89 -1.41
CA GLU A 280 11.20 -2.70 -0.58
C GLU A 280 9.86 -2.02 -0.88
N GLY A 281 9.15 -1.61 0.18
CA GLY A 281 7.95 -0.80 0.06
C GLY A 281 8.26 0.63 -0.37
N VAL A 282 7.46 1.18 -1.27
CA VAL A 282 7.56 2.55 -1.79
C VAL A 282 6.20 3.22 -1.88
N ARG A 283 6.18 4.56 -1.78
CA ARG A 283 4.99 5.39 -1.99
C ARG A 283 5.23 6.40 -3.10
N VAL A 284 4.19 6.67 -3.88
CA VAL A 284 4.09 7.88 -4.70
C VAL A 284 4.19 9.10 -3.78
N ASN A 285 4.97 10.10 -4.18
CA ASN A 285 5.12 11.35 -3.44
C ASN A 285 3.73 11.98 -3.18
N PRO A 286 3.28 12.17 -1.92
CA PRO A 286 1.95 12.71 -1.60
C PRO A 286 1.69 14.13 -2.14
N VAL A 287 2.73 14.87 -2.53
CA VAL A 287 2.62 16.23 -3.07
C VAL A 287 2.18 16.24 -4.55
N ILE A 288 2.38 15.15 -5.30
CA ILE A 288 1.88 15.07 -6.68
C ILE A 288 0.47 14.49 -6.71
N LYS A 289 -0.46 15.15 -7.41
CA LYS A 289 -1.88 14.74 -7.47
C LYS A 289 -2.05 13.32 -8.03
N ALA A 290 -1.25 12.97 -9.05
CA ALA A 290 -1.17 11.64 -9.61
C ALA A 290 0.21 11.38 -10.24
N LEU A 291 0.63 10.12 -10.26
CA LEU A 291 1.79 9.61 -10.99
C LEU A 291 1.31 8.85 -12.23
N ASN A 292 1.82 9.21 -13.42
CA ASN A 292 1.70 8.37 -14.61
C ASN A 292 2.63 7.15 -14.47
N VAL A 293 2.07 5.95 -14.52
CA VAL A 293 2.84 4.69 -14.51
C VAL A 293 3.00 4.21 -15.94
N LEU A 294 4.22 3.87 -16.36
CA LEU A 294 4.56 3.62 -17.77
C LEU A 294 4.74 2.14 -18.09
N SER A 295 4.46 1.75 -19.35
CA SER A 295 4.63 0.36 -19.81
C SER A 295 6.10 -0.05 -19.95
N THR A 296 6.95 0.92 -20.28
CA THR A 296 8.42 0.84 -20.30
C THR A 296 9.00 2.12 -19.71
N PRO A 297 10.29 2.15 -19.31
CA PRO A 297 10.98 3.39 -18.93
C PRO A 297 10.82 4.44 -20.04
N GLY A 298 10.27 5.61 -19.75
CA GLY A 298 9.98 6.65 -20.74
C GLY A 298 8.96 6.26 -21.83
N GLY A 299 8.19 5.19 -21.64
CA GLY A 299 7.16 4.71 -22.58
C GLY A 299 5.78 5.37 -22.41
N PRO A 300 4.74 4.89 -23.11
CA PRO A 300 3.37 5.34 -22.90
C PRO A 300 2.85 4.93 -21.51
N ALA A 301 1.93 5.73 -20.97
CA ALA A 301 1.30 5.45 -19.68
C ALA A 301 0.32 4.26 -19.76
N LEU A 302 0.43 3.33 -18.81
CA LEU A 302 -0.57 2.28 -18.55
C LEU A 302 -1.79 2.82 -17.77
N GLY A 303 -1.59 3.90 -17.01
CA GLY A 303 -2.60 4.48 -16.13
C GLY A 303 -1.97 5.40 -15.08
N GLN A 304 -2.72 5.69 -14.03
CA GLN A 304 -2.31 6.60 -12.96
C GLN A 304 -2.43 5.98 -11.56
N GLN A 305 -1.51 6.40 -10.69
CA GLN A 305 -1.55 6.23 -9.25
C GLN A 305 -1.89 7.55 -8.58
N ALA A 306 -2.51 7.53 -7.40
CA ALA A 306 -2.76 8.75 -6.62
C ALA A 306 -1.49 9.21 -5.90
N GLY A 307 -1.44 10.49 -5.51
CA GLY A 307 -0.46 10.96 -4.52
C GLY A 307 -0.59 10.16 -3.22
N GLY A 308 0.51 9.54 -2.76
CA GLY A 308 0.49 8.68 -1.59
C GLY A 308 0.09 7.22 -1.83
N SER A 309 -0.24 6.81 -3.06
CA SER A 309 -0.39 5.38 -3.41
C SER A 309 0.86 4.59 -3.05
N ILE A 310 0.69 3.43 -2.42
CA ILE A 310 1.76 2.54 -1.94
C ILE A 310 1.94 1.33 -2.86
N GLY A 311 3.10 0.67 -2.74
CA GLY A 311 3.50 -0.49 -3.52
C GLY A 311 4.85 -1.06 -3.09
N VAL A 312 5.33 -2.05 -3.85
CA VAL A 312 6.59 -2.76 -3.62
C VAL A 312 7.45 -2.78 -4.89
N ILE A 313 8.75 -2.54 -4.75
CA ILE A 313 9.72 -2.60 -5.86
C ILE A 313 9.84 -4.04 -6.37
N ALA A 314 9.45 -4.26 -7.63
CA ALA A 314 9.36 -5.57 -8.26
C ALA A 314 10.68 -6.02 -8.92
N THR A 315 11.45 -5.07 -9.44
CA THR A 315 12.70 -5.33 -10.18
C THR A 315 13.81 -4.39 -9.72
N PRO A 316 15.09 -4.73 -9.96
CA PRO A 316 16.16 -3.74 -9.94
C PRO A 316 15.84 -2.56 -10.88
N PRO A 317 16.43 -1.38 -10.65
CA PRO A 317 16.17 -0.22 -11.48
C PRO A 317 16.82 -0.39 -12.85
N THR A 318 16.25 0.31 -13.83
CA THR A 318 16.78 0.36 -15.19
C THR A 318 16.87 1.79 -15.71
N SER A 319 17.46 1.93 -16.89
CA SER A 319 17.51 3.15 -17.68
C SER A 319 16.99 2.86 -19.08
N GLN A 320 16.38 3.85 -19.74
CA GLN A 320 15.86 3.65 -21.09
C GLN A 320 17.05 3.43 -22.05
N ASN A 321 17.11 2.26 -22.68
CA ASN A 321 18.17 1.85 -23.61
C ASN A 321 19.61 1.93 -23.03
N GLY A 322 19.78 1.80 -21.71
CA GLY A 322 21.09 1.92 -21.05
C GLY A 322 21.60 3.37 -20.88
N ILE A 323 20.76 4.37 -21.18
CA ILE A 323 21.11 5.79 -21.12
C ILE A 323 20.23 6.52 -20.10
N LYS A 324 20.85 7.40 -19.31
CA LYS A 324 20.17 8.30 -18.37
C LYS A 324 19.30 9.31 -19.15
N VAL A 325 17.98 9.26 -18.97
CA VAL A 325 17.04 10.22 -19.58
C VAL A 325 16.78 11.33 -18.58
N GLY A 326 17.63 12.37 -18.65
CA GLY A 326 17.86 13.24 -17.51
C GLY A 326 18.56 12.47 -16.37
N ASP A 327 18.42 12.93 -15.13
CA ASP A 327 19.16 12.36 -14.00
C ASP A 327 18.55 11.12 -13.33
N ASN A 328 17.39 10.64 -13.81
CA ASN A 328 16.53 9.75 -13.02
C ASN A 328 16.59 8.28 -13.49
N TYR A 329 16.64 7.36 -12.53
CA TYR A 329 16.39 5.94 -12.77
C TYR A 329 14.89 5.63 -12.85
N TRP A 330 14.56 4.48 -13.43
CA TRP A 330 13.20 3.95 -13.48
C TRP A 330 13.11 2.64 -12.70
N TRP A 331 12.06 2.52 -11.89
CA TRP A 331 11.79 1.37 -11.03
C TRP A 331 10.46 0.74 -11.44
N TYR A 332 10.41 -0.58 -11.59
CA TYR A 332 9.12 -1.26 -11.72
C TYR A 332 8.53 -1.41 -10.32
N VAL A 333 7.37 -0.79 -10.10
CA VAL A 333 6.64 -0.89 -8.84
C VAL A 333 5.41 -1.76 -9.09
N ASN A 334 5.29 -2.83 -8.30
CA ASN A 334 4.01 -3.48 -8.05
C ASN A 334 3.24 -2.56 -7.11
N PHE A 335 2.26 -1.81 -7.60
CA PHE A 335 1.50 -0.94 -6.71
C PHE A 335 0.39 -1.73 -6.03
N ASP A 336 0.14 -1.42 -4.76
CA ASP A 336 -0.98 -2.02 -4.02
C ASP A 336 -2.29 -1.46 -4.59
N THR A 337 -2.32 -0.17 -4.92
CA THR A 337 -3.42 0.50 -5.62
C THR A 337 -3.15 0.63 -7.14
N GLY A 338 -4.14 1.01 -7.97
CA GLY A 338 -3.92 1.42 -9.38
C GLY A 338 -3.18 0.42 -10.30
N VAL A 339 -2.49 0.89 -11.34
CA VAL A 339 -1.73 0.02 -12.26
C VAL A 339 -0.27 -0.22 -11.84
N ASP A 340 0.21 -1.46 -11.97
CA ASP A 340 1.63 -1.83 -11.92
C ASP A 340 2.42 -1.25 -13.11
N GLY A 341 3.71 -0.92 -12.89
CA GLY A 341 4.60 -0.54 -14.00
C GLY A 341 5.78 0.35 -13.60
N TRP A 342 6.38 1.01 -14.60
CA TRP A 342 7.57 1.83 -14.41
C TRP A 342 7.24 3.22 -13.84
N ALA A 343 7.84 3.53 -12.70
CA ALA A 343 7.81 4.82 -12.03
C ALA A 343 9.18 5.48 -12.06
N ALA A 344 9.21 6.81 -12.22
CA ALA A 344 10.45 7.59 -12.17
C ALA A 344 10.91 7.78 -10.71
N GLU A 345 12.18 7.54 -10.44
CA GLU A 345 12.76 7.46 -9.09
C GLU A 345 12.48 8.66 -8.18
N GLN A 346 12.39 9.87 -8.73
CA GLN A 346 12.13 11.12 -8.01
C GLN A 346 10.65 11.35 -7.65
N LEU A 347 9.74 10.57 -8.25
CA LEU A 347 8.29 10.65 -7.99
C LEU A 347 7.82 9.61 -6.95
N ILE A 348 8.72 8.71 -6.54
CA ILE A 348 8.51 7.73 -5.48
C ILE A 348 9.56 7.89 -4.37
N ALA A 349 9.21 7.46 -3.16
CA ALA A 349 10.09 7.45 -1.99
C ALA A 349 9.86 6.17 -1.18
N THR A 350 10.84 5.75 -0.39
CA THR A 350 10.72 4.60 0.51
C THR A 350 9.47 4.76 1.39
N TYR A 351 8.67 3.70 1.38
CA TYR A 351 7.58 3.44 2.28
C TYR A 351 7.90 2.12 2.95
N THR A 352 8.73 2.19 4.00
CA THR A 352 8.32 1.48 5.20
C THR A 352 6.86 1.84 5.43
N PRO A 353 5.95 0.86 5.61
CA PRO A 353 4.71 1.13 6.31
C PRO A 353 5.01 1.99 7.53
N PRO A 354 4.12 2.91 7.96
CA PRO A 354 4.29 3.50 9.29
C PRO A 354 4.50 2.30 10.21
N PRO A 355 5.62 2.25 10.97
CA PRO A 355 5.92 1.07 11.74
C PRO A 355 4.66 0.73 12.54
N ILE A 356 4.33 -0.56 12.61
CA ILE A 356 3.47 -1.06 13.67
C ILE A 356 4.05 -0.45 14.93
N GLU A 357 3.44 0.62 15.45
CA GLU A 357 4.07 1.44 16.48
C GLU A 357 4.06 0.56 17.71
N PRO A 358 5.19 -0.06 18.08
CA PRO A 358 5.14 -1.11 19.05
C PRO A 358 4.82 -0.41 20.36
N PRO A 359 3.76 -0.81 21.10
CA PRO A 359 3.46 -0.20 22.40
C PRO A 359 4.76 -0.19 23.21
N PRO A 360 5.31 1.01 23.54
CA PRO A 360 6.75 1.22 23.63
C PRO A 360 7.43 0.18 24.50
N ILE A 361 8.10 -0.77 23.85
CA ILE A 361 8.29 -2.10 24.42
C ILE A 361 9.14 -2.00 25.69
N ALA A 362 8.54 -2.39 26.81
CA ALA A 362 9.27 -2.67 28.04
C ALA A 362 10.28 -3.78 27.75
N ILE A 363 11.56 -3.40 27.66
CA ILE A 363 12.71 -4.27 27.38
C ILE A 363 12.59 -5.54 28.22
N CYS A 364 12.46 -6.70 27.56
CA CYS A 364 12.21 -8.05 28.13
C CYS A 364 12.75 -8.17 29.57
N PRO A 365 11.93 -7.90 30.61
CA PRO A 365 12.49 -7.56 31.91
C PRO A 365 13.01 -8.81 32.61
N ALA A 366 14.19 -8.67 33.22
CA ALA A 366 14.76 -9.70 34.09
C ALA A 366 13.74 -10.10 35.15
N THR A 367 13.63 -11.40 35.41
CA THR A 367 12.53 -11.99 36.18
C THR A 367 12.45 -11.46 37.60
N VAL A 368 11.51 -10.55 37.85
CA VAL A 368 11.03 -10.26 39.20
C VAL A 368 10.18 -11.46 39.63
N PRO A 369 10.48 -12.14 40.76
CA PRO A 369 9.65 -13.24 41.25
C PRO A 369 8.23 -12.72 41.55
N PRO A 370 7.17 -13.45 41.18
CA PRO A 370 5.82 -13.05 41.50
C PRO A 370 5.62 -13.03 43.03
N PRO A 371 4.88 -12.05 43.59
CA PRO A 371 4.44 -12.13 44.97
C PRO A 371 3.59 -13.39 45.15
N ILE A 372 3.85 -14.18 46.20
CA ILE A 372 3.14 -15.43 46.45
C ILE A 372 1.71 -15.11 46.91
N ILE A 373 0.79 -14.98 45.95
CA ILE A 373 -0.65 -14.90 46.22
C ILE A 373 -1.09 -16.27 46.73
N LYS A 374 -1.15 -16.44 48.05
CA LYS A 374 -1.90 -17.52 48.68
C LYS A 374 -3.37 -17.37 48.26
N ALA A 375 -3.93 -18.40 47.65
CA ALA A 375 -5.35 -18.41 47.31
C ALA A 375 -6.19 -18.18 48.57
N ALA A 376 -7.13 -17.23 48.52
CA ALA A 376 -8.17 -17.12 49.54
C ALA A 376 -9.02 -18.40 49.48
N GLY A 377 -9.19 -19.06 50.63
CA GLY A 377 -9.63 -20.46 50.67
C GLY A 377 -11.02 -20.69 50.07
N THR A 378 -11.10 -21.58 49.07
CA THR A 378 -12.37 -22.12 48.57
C THR A 378 -13.04 -22.97 49.64
N GLN A 379 -14.15 -22.48 50.23
CA GLN A 379 -15.07 -23.36 50.95
C GLN A 379 -15.81 -24.24 49.94
N THR A 380 -15.55 -25.54 49.99
CA THR A 380 -16.12 -26.53 49.07
C THR A 380 -17.53 -26.92 49.48
N ALA A 381 -18.54 -26.45 48.74
CA ALA A 381 -19.88 -27.06 48.76
C ALA A 381 -19.95 -28.14 47.67
N THR A 382 -19.89 -29.41 48.07
CA THR A 382 -20.05 -30.55 47.16
C THR A 382 -21.51 -30.69 46.71
N VAL A 383 -21.75 -30.70 45.40
CA VAL A 383 -23.05 -31.03 44.81
C VAL A 383 -22.90 -32.30 43.98
N ALA A 384 -23.73 -33.30 44.25
CA ALA A 384 -23.74 -34.56 43.51
C ALA A 384 -24.47 -34.40 42.16
N GLN A 385 -24.12 -35.25 41.18
CA GLN A 385 -24.92 -35.42 39.98
C GLN A 385 -26.26 -36.11 40.31
N PRO A 386 -27.33 -35.75 39.58
CA PRO A 386 -28.33 -36.71 39.16
C PRO A 386 -28.36 -36.86 37.62
N THR A 387 -28.90 -37.98 37.16
CA THR A 387 -28.86 -38.44 35.77
C THR A 387 -30.21 -38.36 35.06
N GLY A 388 -30.22 -37.80 33.84
CA GLY A 388 -30.99 -38.34 32.71
C GLY A 388 -32.51 -38.13 32.67
N ALA A 389 -33.09 -38.77 31.65
CA ALA A 389 -34.48 -38.76 31.21
C ALA A 389 -35.03 -37.43 30.64
N ALA A 390 -35.74 -37.55 29.52
CA ALA A 390 -36.56 -36.49 28.93
C ALA A 390 -38.04 -36.87 29.11
N ALA A 391 -38.92 -35.87 29.12
CA ALA A 391 -40.36 -36.05 29.01
C ALA A 391 -40.96 -34.92 28.15
N GLU A 392 -41.92 -35.28 27.32
CA GLU A 392 -42.72 -34.43 26.44
C GLU A 392 -44.09 -34.16 27.10
N VAL A 393 -44.73 -33.01 26.84
CA VAL A 393 -46.21 -32.88 26.65
C VAL A 393 -46.62 -31.41 26.36
N VAL A 394 -47.21 -31.26 25.18
CA VAL A 394 -48.30 -30.39 24.69
C VAL A 394 -49.01 -29.38 25.65
N GLY A 395 -49.29 -28.18 25.11
CA GLY A 395 -50.51 -27.37 25.37
C GLY A 395 -50.30 -26.14 26.27
N GLU A 396 -50.68 -24.90 25.92
CA GLU A 396 -51.75 -24.41 25.05
C GLU A 396 -51.39 -23.08 24.33
N THR A 397 -52.27 -22.61 23.45
CA THR A 397 -52.16 -21.33 22.71
C THR A 397 -52.65 -20.13 23.52
N VAL A 398 -51.92 -19.01 23.47
CA VAL A 398 -52.42 -17.67 23.80
C VAL A 398 -52.06 -16.73 22.63
N GLU A 399 -52.96 -15.81 22.30
CA GLU A 399 -52.95 -15.05 21.04
C GLU A 399 -51.83 -14.00 20.94
N GLU A 400 -51.50 -13.64 19.70
CA GLU A 400 -50.56 -12.58 19.38
C GLU A 400 -51.14 -11.19 19.71
N ALA A 401 -50.33 -10.34 20.32
CA ALA A 401 -50.57 -8.89 20.36
C ALA A 401 -49.44 -8.20 19.59
N GLU A 402 -49.67 -7.90 18.30
CA GLU A 402 -48.75 -7.10 17.51
C GLU A 402 -48.55 -5.71 18.16
N THR A 403 -47.30 -5.32 18.39
CA THR A 403 -46.97 -3.91 18.71
C THR A 403 -45.86 -3.41 17.81
N THR A 404 -46.19 -2.37 17.04
CA THR A 404 -45.34 -1.74 16.02
C THR A 404 -44.03 -1.18 16.61
N PRO A 405 -42.89 -1.22 15.88
CA PRO A 405 -41.62 -0.69 16.37
C PRO A 405 -41.72 0.77 16.86
N GLY A 406 -41.30 0.99 18.11
CA GLY A 406 -41.43 2.27 18.80
C GLY A 406 -40.53 3.38 18.23
N ALA A 407 -41.03 4.62 18.27
CA ALA A 407 -40.28 5.81 17.87
C ALA A 407 -39.07 6.06 18.78
N PRO A 408 -37.99 6.70 18.28
CA PRO A 408 -36.78 6.97 19.08
C PRO A 408 -37.07 7.90 20.26
N LEU A 409 -36.92 7.37 21.48
CA LEU A 409 -37.08 8.13 22.71
C LEU A 409 -35.98 9.19 22.84
N ASN A 410 -36.39 10.44 23.08
CA ASN A 410 -35.48 11.55 23.32
C ASN A 410 -34.82 11.40 24.70
N THR A 411 -33.59 10.87 24.72
CA THR A 411 -32.81 10.62 25.94
C THR A 411 -32.50 11.88 26.76
N ALA A 412 -32.49 13.06 26.12
CA ALA A 412 -32.35 14.35 26.82
C ALA A 412 -33.66 14.82 27.48
N ALA A 413 -34.83 14.44 26.94
CA ALA A 413 -36.12 14.73 27.55
C ALA A 413 -36.37 13.81 28.76
N ILE A 414 -36.10 12.51 28.63
CA ILE A 414 -36.20 11.54 29.74
C ILE A 414 -35.34 11.96 30.93
N TYR A 415 -34.14 12.51 30.69
CA TYR A 415 -33.28 13.04 31.74
C TYR A 415 -33.94 14.17 32.56
N GLN A 416 -34.62 15.13 31.89
CA GLN A 416 -35.34 16.21 32.56
C GLN A 416 -36.62 15.71 33.26
N GLU A 417 -37.34 14.77 32.65
CA GLU A 417 -38.54 14.16 33.24
C GLU A 417 -38.21 13.30 34.48
N GLN A 418 -37.08 12.59 34.49
CA GLN A 418 -36.62 11.81 35.64
C GLN A 418 -36.14 12.71 36.79
N LEU A 419 -35.55 13.89 36.49
CA LEU A 419 -35.28 14.93 37.49
C LEU A 419 -36.58 15.54 38.04
N ALA A 420 -37.58 15.79 37.20
CA ALA A 420 -38.87 16.36 37.60
C ALA A 420 -39.77 15.39 38.38
N THR A 421 -39.67 14.08 38.14
CA THR A 421 -40.52 13.05 38.78
C THR A 421 -39.90 12.37 40.00
N GLY A 422 -38.62 12.65 40.31
CA GLY A 422 -37.95 12.16 41.53
C GLY A 422 -37.72 10.65 41.59
N LYS A 423 -37.86 9.92 40.47
CA LYS A 423 -37.81 8.44 40.42
C LYS A 423 -36.41 7.82 40.37
N MET A 424 -35.38 8.53 40.83
CA MET A 424 -34.14 7.90 41.27
C MET A 424 -34.18 7.73 42.79
N ALA A 425 -33.86 6.53 43.29
CA ALA A 425 -33.61 6.36 44.72
C ALA A 425 -32.48 7.31 45.16
N ALA A 426 -32.66 7.97 46.31
CA ALA A 426 -31.61 8.80 46.88
C ALA A 426 -30.37 7.94 47.18
N PRO A 427 -29.14 8.46 47.00
CA PRO A 427 -27.94 7.70 47.29
C PRO A 427 -27.94 7.30 48.78
N THR A 428 -27.90 5.99 49.02
CA THR A 428 -28.01 5.39 50.36
C THR A 428 -26.78 5.69 51.21
N THR A 429 -25.61 5.74 50.55
CA THR A 429 -24.36 6.24 51.12
C THR A 429 -23.88 7.44 50.31
N ARG A 430 -23.54 8.54 50.99
CA ARG A 430 -23.21 9.84 50.37
C ARG A 430 -21.72 10.14 50.49
N VAL A 431 -21.11 10.60 49.39
CA VAL A 431 -19.75 11.15 49.42
C VAL A 431 -19.79 12.49 50.17
N ALA A 432 -19.00 12.61 51.24
CA ALA A 432 -18.89 13.80 52.07
C ALA A 432 -17.75 14.74 51.63
N LYS A 433 -16.69 14.20 51.02
CA LYS A 433 -15.54 14.97 50.49
C LYS A 433 -14.71 14.15 49.50
N THR A 434 -13.83 14.83 48.77
CA THR A 434 -12.74 14.21 47.99
C THR A 434 -11.83 13.37 48.89
N GLY A 435 -11.45 12.17 48.44
CA GLY A 435 -10.60 11.25 49.21
C GLY A 435 -10.52 9.83 48.65
N MET A 436 -9.98 8.91 49.45
CA MET A 436 -9.87 7.48 49.11
C MET A 436 -11.20 6.76 49.36
N TRP A 437 -11.54 5.76 48.52
CA TRP A 437 -12.74 4.93 48.71
C TRP A 437 -12.73 4.19 50.05
N ASN A 438 -11.57 3.67 50.46
CA ASN A 438 -11.40 2.93 51.72
C ASN A 438 -11.41 3.82 52.98
N ASN A 439 -11.44 5.15 52.85
CA ASN A 439 -11.45 6.07 53.98
C ASN A 439 -12.89 6.45 54.37
N ARG A 440 -13.31 6.06 55.59
CA ARG A 440 -14.64 6.38 56.14
C ARG A 440 -14.99 7.87 56.10
N ALA A 441 -14.01 8.76 56.21
CA ALA A 441 -14.23 10.21 56.16
C ALA A 441 -14.59 10.73 54.75
N THR A 442 -14.31 9.97 53.68
CA THR A 442 -14.82 10.24 52.32
C THR A 442 -16.34 10.09 52.25
N TRP A 443 -16.94 9.29 53.15
CA TRP A 443 -18.33 8.82 53.10
C TRP A 443 -19.17 9.19 54.33
N GLY A 444 -18.75 10.20 55.09
CA GLY A 444 -19.47 10.64 56.31
C GLY A 444 -19.41 9.66 57.50
N GLY A 445 -18.63 8.58 57.41
CA GLY A 445 -18.38 7.64 58.51
C GLY A 445 -18.58 6.15 58.17
N ILE A 446 -19.35 5.84 57.12
CA ILE A 446 -19.74 4.47 56.73
C ILE A 446 -19.23 4.19 55.32
N LEU A 447 -18.54 3.06 55.09
CA LEU A 447 -18.10 2.67 53.75
C LEU A 447 -19.27 2.10 52.93
N PRO A 448 -19.36 2.35 51.61
CA PRO A 448 -20.36 1.71 50.76
C PRO A 448 -20.25 0.17 50.76
N THR A 449 -21.39 -0.49 50.60
CA THR A 449 -21.54 -1.94 50.53
C THR A 449 -22.12 -2.39 49.18
N ALA A 450 -22.15 -3.69 48.92
CA ALA A 450 -22.77 -4.28 47.72
C ALA A 450 -24.29 -4.01 47.57
N ASN A 451 -24.93 -3.36 48.55
CA ASN A 451 -26.33 -2.91 48.47
C ASN A 451 -26.48 -1.40 48.18
N ASP A 452 -25.39 -0.62 48.24
CA ASP A 452 -25.47 0.85 48.24
C ASP A 452 -25.54 1.48 46.85
N THR A 453 -26.41 2.48 46.69
CA THR A 453 -26.35 3.40 45.55
C THR A 453 -25.41 4.55 45.91
N VAL A 454 -24.25 4.57 45.26
CA VAL A 454 -23.23 5.63 45.39
C VAL A 454 -23.44 6.68 44.30
N ARG A 455 -23.41 7.97 44.67
CA ARG A 455 -23.26 9.09 43.74
C ARG A 455 -22.04 9.93 44.10
N ILE A 456 -21.11 10.09 43.16
CA ILE A 456 -19.94 10.97 43.26
C ILE A 456 -20.29 12.29 42.56
N PRO A 457 -20.55 13.39 43.29
CA PRO A 457 -21.03 14.64 42.70
C PRO A 457 -19.92 15.41 41.97
N GLN A 458 -20.32 16.37 41.14
CA GLN A 458 -19.40 17.24 40.40
C GLN A 458 -18.44 17.98 41.36
N GLY A 459 -17.18 18.12 40.94
CA GLY A 459 -16.11 18.73 41.75
C GLY A 459 -15.48 17.81 42.81
N VAL A 460 -16.06 16.63 43.07
CA VAL A 460 -15.52 15.64 44.01
C VAL A 460 -14.74 14.56 43.26
N THR A 461 -13.60 14.13 43.83
CA THR A 461 -12.79 13.01 43.34
C THR A 461 -12.73 11.89 44.37
N VAL A 462 -13.07 10.67 43.98
CA VAL A 462 -12.88 9.46 44.78
C VAL A 462 -11.79 8.60 44.14
N THR A 463 -10.79 8.21 44.93
CA THR A 463 -9.67 7.36 44.48
C THR A 463 -9.80 5.95 45.03
N LEU A 464 -9.82 4.96 44.16
CA LEU A 464 -9.88 3.53 44.46
C LEU A 464 -8.47 2.98 44.73
N GLU A 465 -8.28 2.33 45.88
CA GLU A 465 -7.13 1.47 46.19
C GLU A 465 -7.62 0.31 47.07
N GLY A 466 -7.22 -0.92 46.75
CA GLY A 466 -7.78 -2.14 47.35
C GLY A 466 -9.18 -2.47 46.84
N ALA A 467 -9.93 -3.27 47.61
CA ALA A 467 -11.27 -3.73 47.22
C ALA A 467 -12.36 -2.69 47.57
N ALA A 468 -13.22 -2.41 46.59
CA ALA A 468 -14.38 -1.54 46.68
C ALA A 468 -15.67 -2.29 46.30
N TYR A 469 -16.76 -2.02 47.00
CA TYR A 469 -18.06 -2.64 46.79
C TYR A 469 -19.15 -1.57 46.73
N ALA A 470 -20.06 -1.69 45.78
CA ALA A 470 -21.26 -0.87 45.67
C ALA A 470 -22.43 -1.72 45.18
N GLY A 471 -23.67 -1.32 45.47
CA GLY A 471 -24.83 -1.76 44.69
C GLY A 471 -24.80 -1.14 43.30
N SER A 472 -24.53 0.15 43.21
CA SER A 472 -24.33 0.88 41.95
C SER A 472 -23.48 2.14 42.16
N VAL A 473 -22.84 2.62 41.08
CA VAL A 473 -21.99 3.82 41.13
C VAL A 473 -22.36 4.79 40.02
N GLU A 474 -22.85 5.97 40.38
CA GLU A 474 -23.00 7.12 39.49
C GLU A 474 -21.85 8.11 39.70
N VAL A 475 -21.22 8.52 38.61
CA VAL A 475 -20.03 9.36 38.57
C VAL A 475 -20.34 10.66 37.82
N ASN A 476 -20.68 11.71 38.56
CA ASN A 476 -20.81 13.09 38.06
C ASN A 476 -19.54 13.93 38.34
N GLY A 477 -18.70 13.48 39.27
CA GLY A 477 -17.34 13.96 39.52
C GLY A 477 -16.29 13.06 38.87
N ILE A 478 -15.22 12.74 39.60
CA ILE A 478 -14.15 11.84 39.15
C ILE A 478 -14.10 10.60 40.04
N LEU A 479 -14.15 9.42 39.42
CA LEU A 479 -13.73 8.15 40.01
C LEU A 479 -12.41 7.77 39.34
N LYS A 480 -11.38 7.44 40.10
CA LYS A 480 -10.09 7.01 39.52
C LYS A 480 -9.39 5.94 40.35
N THR A 481 -8.42 5.24 39.77
CA THR A 481 -7.49 4.40 40.53
C THR A 481 -6.36 5.20 41.19
N GLY A 482 -5.76 4.63 42.24
CA GLY A 482 -4.54 5.11 42.88
C GLY A 482 -3.28 4.45 42.35
N SER A 483 -2.47 3.90 43.25
CA SER A 483 -1.11 3.37 43.02
C SER A 483 -0.92 1.89 43.37
N ALA A 484 -1.97 1.26 43.91
CA ALA A 484 -2.01 -0.12 44.39
C ALA A 484 -3.01 -0.98 43.60
N ASP A 485 -2.89 -2.31 43.74
CA ASP A 485 -3.87 -3.25 43.19
C ASP A 485 -5.28 -2.96 43.73
N THR A 486 -6.28 -3.05 42.86
CA THR A 486 -7.60 -2.46 43.07
C THR A 486 -8.70 -3.32 42.47
N SER A 487 -9.85 -3.41 43.13
CA SER A 487 -11.06 -3.99 42.53
C SER A 487 -12.31 -3.17 42.86
N LEU A 488 -13.29 -3.21 41.98
CA LEU A 488 -14.62 -2.63 42.18
C LEU A 488 -15.68 -3.66 41.75
N SER A 489 -16.53 -4.10 42.68
CA SER A 489 -17.72 -4.89 42.38
C SER A 489 -18.97 -4.01 42.46
N ALA A 490 -19.77 -3.95 41.40
CA ALA A 490 -21.04 -3.19 41.34
C ALA A 490 -22.09 -3.88 40.45
N ARG A 491 -23.39 -3.55 40.57
CA ARG A 491 -24.40 -3.99 39.58
C ARG A 491 -24.31 -3.21 38.27
N TRP A 492 -23.82 -1.97 38.34
CA TRP A 492 -23.53 -1.10 37.20
C TRP A 492 -22.69 0.11 37.61
N VAL A 493 -22.00 0.73 36.64
CA VAL A 493 -21.26 1.98 36.78
C VAL A 493 -21.66 2.94 35.65
N MET A 494 -22.05 4.17 36.00
CA MET A 494 -22.49 5.20 35.06
C MET A 494 -21.66 6.47 35.20
N VAL A 495 -21.03 6.92 34.11
CA VAL A 495 -20.31 8.21 34.05
C VAL A 495 -21.17 9.23 33.30
N MET A 496 -21.65 10.25 34.00
CA MET A 496 -22.66 11.18 33.48
C MET A 496 -22.33 12.63 33.78
N GLY A 497 -22.19 13.43 32.72
CA GLY A 497 -22.03 14.88 32.80
C GLY A 497 -20.72 15.41 32.21
N SER A 498 -20.68 16.71 31.93
CA SER A 498 -19.48 17.37 31.40
C SER A 498 -18.41 17.49 32.50
N GLY A 499 -17.20 17.01 32.19
CA GLY A 499 -16.08 16.91 33.13
C GLY A 499 -16.08 15.64 33.98
N SER A 500 -17.15 14.85 33.95
CA SER A 500 -17.26 13.60 34.72
C SER A 500 -16.39 12.49 34.13
N ARG A 501 -15.70 11.72 34.98
CA ARG A 501 -14.68 10.75 34.52
C ARG A 501 -14.60 9.49 35.38
N PHE A 502 -14.48 8.33 34.72
CA PHE A 502 -13.90 7.12 35.31
C PHE A 502 -12.53 6.86 34.66
N GLU A 503 -11.48 6.80 35.47
CA GLU A 503 -10.08 6.75 35.04
C GLU A 503 -9.32 5.56 35.68
N VAL A 504 -8.94 4.59 34.84
CA VAL A 504 -8.04 3.48 35.22
C VAL A 504 -6.74 3.66 34.45
N GLY A 505 -5.86 4.53 34.96
CA GLY A 505 -4.70 5.02 34.22
C GLY A 505 -5.08 5.97 33.07
N THR A 506 -4.08 6.41 32.32
CA THR A 506 -4.22 7.29 31.15
C THR A 506 -3.22 6.92 30.06
N LEU A 507 -3.42 7.38 28.82
CA LEU A 507 -2.47 7.13 27.73
C LEU A 507 -1.03 7.61 28.02
N ALA A 508 -0.87 8.69 28.81
CA ALA A 508 0.43 9.25 29.18
C ALA A 508 1.02 8.64 30.48
N SER A 509 0.20 7.91 31.24
CA SER A 509 0.58 7.23 32.48
C SER A 509 -0.35 6.02 32.67
N PRO A 510 -0.09 4.90 31.99
CA PRO A 510 -0.95 3.74 32.06
C PRO A 510 -0.93 3.09 33.45
N PHE A 511 -2.00 2.37 33.80
CA PHE A 511 -2.10 1.67 35.06
C PHE A 511 -1.25 0.39 35.00
N ILE A 512 -0.25 0.30 35.88
CA ILE A 512 0.72 -0.81 35.94
C ILE A 512 0.46 -1.81 37.09
N ARG A 513 -0.68 -1.67 37.78
CA ARG A 513 -1.17 -2.56 38.84
C ARG A 513 -2.37 -3.35 38.33
N THR A 514 -2.83 -4.32 39.12
CA THR A 514 -4.05 -5.07 38.81
C THR A 514 -5.29 -4.22 39.10
N PHE A 515 -6.18 -4.06 38.12
CA PHE A 515 -7.51 -3.51 38.29
C PHE A 515 -8.56 -4.49 37.77
N THR A 516 -9.58 -4.79 38.57
CA THR A 516 -10.76 -5.56 38.12
C THR A 516 -12.05 -4.82 38.45
N LEU A 517 -12.83 -4.47 37.42
CA LEU A 517 -14.24 -4.12 37.55
C LEU A 517 -15.08 -5.40 37.32
N GLU A 518 -15.77 -5.87 38.35
CA GLU A 518 -16.74 -6.95 38.23
C GLU A 518 -18.16 -6.38 38.28
N LEU A 519 -18.93 -6.67 37.23
CA LEU A 519 -20.32 -6.26 37.11
C LEU A 519 -21.25 -7.45 37.39
N PHE A 520 -21.97 -7.39 38.50
CA PHE A 520 -22.70 -8.51 39.08
C PHE A 520 -24.22 -8.38 39.04
N GLY A 521 -24.92 -9.49 39.15
CA GLY A 521 -26.38 -9.54 39.33
C GLY A 521 -27.12 -10.53 38.42
N PRO A 522 -28.38 -10.86 38.76
CA PRO A 522 -29.21 -11.75 37.96
C PRO A 522 -29.62 -11.10 36.64
N LYS A 523 -30.05 -11.93 35.68
CA LYS A 523 -30.79 -11.45 34.51
C LYS A 523 -32.08 -10.75 34.99
N SER A 524 -32.28 -9.51 34.57
CA SER A 524 -33.35 -8.64 35.05
C SER A 524 -34.07 -7.93 33.89
N THR A 525 -35.32 -7.52 34.14
CA THR A 525 -36.09 -6.61 33.28
C THR A 525 -35.88 -5.13 33.63
N GLU A 526 -35.11 -4.82 34.69
CA GLU A 526 -34.64 -3.47 35.00
C GLU A 526 -33.95 -2.84 33.78
N ASN A 527 -34.42 -1.66 33.36
CA ASN A 527 -33.83 -0.92 32.25
C ASN A 527 -33.31 0.46 32.69
N ILE A 528 -32.19 0.46 33.40
CA ILE A 528 -31.57 1.68 33.92
C ILE A 528 -31.04 2.52 32.74
N HIS A 529 -31.55 3.73 32.56
CA HIS A 529 -31.18 4.69 31.50
C HIS A 529 -31.14 4.14 30.05
N GLY A 530 -31.92 3.09 29.76
CA GLY A 530 -31.92 2.41 28.45
C GLY A 530 -30.80 1.38 28.26
N ALA A 531 -29.93 1.21 29.25
CA ALA A 531 -28.79 0.30 29.24
C ALA A 531 -29.02 -1.04 29.94
N GLY A 532 -30.16 -1.29 30.60
CA GLY A 532 -30.38 -2.57 31.30
C GLY A 532 -29.66 -2.65 32.65
N THR A 533 -28.86 -3.71 32.85
CA THR A 533 -28.08 -4.03 34.05
C THR A 533 -26.75 -4.72 33.67
N LYS A 534 -25.78 -4.81 34.61
CA LYS A 534 -24.39 -5.22 34.35
C LYS A 534 -23.67 -4.34 33.31
N PHE A 535 -23.90 -3.02 33.36
CA PHE A 535 -23.30 -2.07 32.42
C PHE A 535 -22.17 -1.23 33.03
N LEU A 536 -21.22 -0.87 32.17
CA LEU A 536 -20.34 0.29 32.32
C LEU A 536 -20.69 1.29 31.20
N MET A 537 -21.22 2.45 31.55
CA MET A 537 -21.81 3.39 30.58
C MET A 537 -21.26 4.80 30.72
N ALA A 538 -21.05 5.49 29.60
CA ALA A 538 -20.78 6.93 29.56
C ALA A 538 -21.85 7.68 28.77
N MET A 539 -22.39 8.77 29.33
CA MET A 539 -23.38 9.63 28.67
C MET A 539 -23.27 11.11 29.08
N GLY A 540 -23.91 12.01 28.32
CA GLY A 540 -24.02 13.43 28.70
C GLY A 540 -22.69 14.19 28.81
N GLY A 541 -21.66 13.79 28.06
CA GLY A 541 -20.31 14.37 28.15
C GLY A 541 -19.32 13.62 29.04
N GLY A 542 -19.77 12.55 29.72
CA GLY A 542 -18.92 11.73 30.58
C GLY A 542 -17.81 10.99 29.82
N VAL A 543 -16.70 10.70 30.51
CA VAL A 543 -15.51 10.05 29.95
C VAL A 543 -15.18 8.76 30.71
N ILE A 544 -15.11 7.63 30.01
CA ILE A 544 -14.41 6.44 30.49
C ILE A 544 -13.04 6.42 29.81
N GLN A 545 -11.97 6.29 30.61
CA GLN A 545 -10.65 5.94 30.10
C GLN A 545 -9.99 4.84 30.93
N MET A 546 -9.47 3.83 30.24
CA MET A 546 -8.85 2.65 30.81
C MET A 546 -7.61 2.31 29.98
N HIS A 547 -6.44 2.38 30.60
CA HIS A 547 -5.15 2.16 29.95
C HIS A 547 -4.33 1.20 30.81
N GLY A 548 -4.26 -0.06 30.41
CA GLY A 548 -3.43 -1.08 31.06
C GLY A 548 -1.95 -0.96 30.70
N ARG A 549 -1.15 -1.93 31.17
CA ARG A 549 0.26 -2.06 30.82
C ARG A 549 0.40 -2.32 29.31
N PRO A 550 1.14 -1.48 28.56
CA PRO A 550 1.30 -1.68 27.12
C PRO A 550 1.97 -3.03 26.79
N GLN A 551 1.30 -3.90 26.02
CA GLN A 551 1.81 -5.23 25.64
C GLN A 551 1.57 -5.51 24.14
N VAL A 552 2.39 -6.40 23.55
CA VAL A 552 2.10 -6.95 22.22
C VAL A 552 0.82 -7.78 22.33
N SER A 553 -0.27 -7.38 21.67
CA SER A 553 -1.56 -8.05 21.83
C SER A 553 -1.63 -9.40 21.09
N TRP A 554 -1.01 -9.51 19.92
CA TRP A 554 -0.85 -10.79 19.21
C TRP A 554 0.36 -10.75 18.26
N THR A 555 0.83 -11.94 17.91
CA THR A 555 1.91 -12.21 16.94
C THR A 555 1.60 -13.53 16.20
N LYS A 556 2.56 -14.12 15.48
CA LYS A 556 2.47 -15.44 14.85
C LYS A 556 3.46 -16.43 15.47
N LEU A 557 3.26 -17.72 15.22
CA LEU A 557 4.31 -18.72 15.42
C LEU A 557 5.55 -18.42 14.55
N TYR A 558 6.72 -18.88 15.01
CA TYR A 558 7.99 -18.83 14.25
C TYR A 558 8.23 -20.11 13.42
N ALA A 559 7.72 -21.25 13.88
CA ALA A 559 7.85 -22.57 13.26
C ALA A 559 6.66 -23.44 13.68
N THR A 560 6.32 -24.48 12.91
CA THR A 560 5.18 -25.38 13.21
C THR A 560 5.25 -25.95 14.63
N ALA A 561 4.19 -25.73 15.41
CA ALA A 561 4.01 -26.33 16.72
C ALA A 561 3.30 -27.69 16.59
N ALA A 562 3.99 -28.77 16.93
CA ALA A 562 3.44 -30.12 16.85
C ALA A 562 2.36 -30.37 17.91
N LYS A 563 1.41 -31.27 17.60
CA LYS A 563 0.52 -31.86 18.61
C LYS A 563 1.36 -32.50 19.72
N GLY A 564 1.02 -32.21 20.97
CA GLY A 564 1.77 -32.66 22.15
C GLY A 564 2.95 -31.77 22.53
N ALA A 565 3.25 -30.69 21.79
CA ALA A 565 4.29 -29.75 22.20
C ALA A 565 3.91 -29.00 23.49
N THR A 566 4.86 -28.87 24.41
CA THR A 566 4.73 -28.12 25.68
C THR A 566 5.39 -26.75 25.64
N GLN A 567 5.98 -26.38 24.50
CA GLN A 567 6.56 -25.07 24.22
C GLN A 567 6.16 -24.62 22.81
N ILE A 568 6.05 -23.31 22.61
CA ILE A 568 5.94 -22.68 21.30
C ILE A 568 7.00 -21.59 21.14
N LYS A 569 7.40 -21.31 19.90
CA LYS A 569 8.24 -20.16 19.56
C LYS A 569 7.43 -19.17 18.73
N VAL A 570 7.43 -17.90 19.14
CA VAL A 570 6.73 -16.80 18.46
C VAL A 570 7.67 -16.01 17.55
N SER A 571 7.12 -15.28 16.58
CA SER A 571 7.90 -14.61 15.54
C SER A 571 8.57 -13.29 15.94
N GLU A 572 8.16 -12.68 17.06
CA GLU A 572 8.78 -11.50 17.63
C GLU A 572 8.83 -11.60 19.18
N PRO A 573 9.76 -10.91 19.87
CA PRO A 573 9.83 -10.96 21.32
C PRO A 573 8.58 -10.37 21.99
N VAL A 574 7.94 -11.14 22.88
CA VAL A 574 6.70 -10.74 23.56
C VAL A 574 6.94 -10.38 25.02
N SER A 575 6.25 -9.34 25.52
CA SER A 575 6.34 -8.88 26.91
C SER A 575 5.42 -9.66 27.88
N TRP A 576 4.92 -10.83 27.48
CA TRP A 576 3.98 -11.66 28.27
C TRP A 576 4.67 -12.34 29.45
N GLU A 577 3.92 -12.53 30.54
CA GLU A 577 4.44 -12.99 31.84
C GLU A 577 4.00 -14.42 32.20
N ILE A 578 4.65 -15.00 33.20
CA ILE A 578 4.25 -16.30 33.74
C ILE A 578 2.92 -16.12 34.47
N GLY A 579 1.90 -16.88 34.04
CA GLY A 579 0.51 -16.71 34.45
C GLY A 579 -0.38 -16.06 33.40
N ASP A 580 0.16 -15.39 32.37
CA ASP A 580 -0.66 -14.86 31.27
C ASP A 580 -1.32 -16.00 30.46
N GLN A 581 -2.55 -15.76 30.00
CA GLN A 581 -3.25 -16.66 29.10
C GLN A 581 -3.10 -16.20 27.65
N ILE A 582 -2.78 -17.15 26.79
CA ILE A 582 -2.68 -16.98 25.33
C ILE A 582 -3.63 -17.94 24.62
N VAL A 583 -4.01 -17.61 23.40
CA VAL A 583 -4.74 -18.47 22.48
C VAL A 583 -3.95 -18.64 21.18
N ILE A 584 -3.83 -19.88 20.72
CA ILE A 584 -3.26 -20.20 19.40
C ILE A 584 -4.41 -20.43 18.43
N ALA A 585 -4.38 -19.80 17.25
CA ALA A 585 -5.41 -19.90 16.23
C ALA A 585 -5.47 -21.30 15.57
N SER A 586 -6.65 -21.67 15.05
CA SER A 586 -6.74 -22.82 14.13
C SER A 586 -6.01 -22.52 12.83
N SER A 587 -5.27 -23.49 12.30
CA SER A 587 -4.53 -23.37 11.03
C SER A 587 -4.90 -24.48 10.03
N VAL A 588 -6.09 -25.06 10.18
CA VAL A 588 -6.66 -26.09 9.28
C VAL A 588 -8.14 -25.79 8.99
N LEU A 589 -8.78 -26.53 8.09
CA LEU A 589 -10.18 -26.33 7.67
C LEU A 589 -11.23 -26.33 8.82
N ASN A 590 -10.90 -26.84 10.01
CA ASN A 590 -11.82 -26.87 11.14
C ASN A 590 -11.70 -25.57 11.98
N PRO A 591 -12.74 -24.73 12.09
CA PRO A 591 -12.68 -23.50 12.87
C PRO A 591 -12.46 -23.73 14.38
N ASN A 592 -12.83 -24.90 14.91
CA ASN A 592 -12.87 -25.19 16.34
C ASN A 592 -11.57 -25.83 16.89
N GLN A 593 -10.41 -25.55 16.28
CA GLN A 593 -9.10 -26.02 16.76
C GLN A 593 -8.22 -24.91 17.36
N ALA A 594 -8.77 -23.70 17.54
CA ALA A 594 -8.11 -22.69 18.36
C ALA A 594 -8.07 -23.16 19.84
N GLU A 595 -6.97 -22.94 20.55
CA GLU A 595 -6.86 -23.43 21.93
C GLU A 595 -6.07 -22.53 22.89
N VAL A 596 -6.55 -22.46 24.13
CA VAL A 596 -6.02 -21.57 25.20
C VAL A 596 -4.95 -22.28 26.03
N ARG A 597 -3.87 -21.56 26.34
CA ARG A 597 -2.77 -21.99 27.22
C ARG A 597 -2.40 -20.91 28.21
N THR A 598 -1.89 -21.32 29.37
CA THR A 598 -1.30 -20.41 30.35
C THR A 598 0.22 -20.51 30.26
N ILE A 599 0.93 -19.39 30.27
CA ILE A 599 2.40 -19.36 30.19
C ILE A 599 2.99 -19.80 31.54
N THR A 600 3.82 -20.83 31.54
CA THR A 600 4.52 -21.36 32.73
C THR A 600 6.00 -21.00 32.77
N GLY A 601 6.56 -20.50 31.66
CA GLY A 601 7.94 -20.03 31.56
C GLY A 601 8.18 -19.30 30.24
N ARG A 602 9.24 -18.47 30.18
CA ARG A 602 9.69 -17.81 28.95
C ARG A 602 11.21 -17.86 28.82
N SER A 603 11.73 -17.88 27.60
CA SER A 603 13.17 -17.75 27.33
C SER A 603 13.67 -16.32 27.54
N THR A 604 14.99 -16.15 27.69
CA THR A 604 15.64 -14.85 27.93
C THR A 604 15.61 -13.89 26.74
N ASP A 605 15.36 -14.39 25.53
CA ASP A 605 15.11 -13.61 24.32
C ASP A 605 13.63 -13.22 24.15
N CYS A 606 12.75 -13.60 25.09
CA CYS A 606 11.30 -13.44 25.02
C CYS A 606 10.63 -14.06 23.76
N LEU A 607 11.29 -15.00 23.06
CA LEU A 607 10.76 -15.66 21.83
C LEU A 607 10.13 -17.04 22.05
N THR A 608 10.44 -17.74 23.15
CA THR A 608 9.95 -19.10 23.43
C THR A 608 9.13 -19.11 24.71
N LEU A 609 7.95 -19.74 24.65
CA LEU A 609 6.98 -19.79 25.74
C LEU A 609 6.70 -21.24 26.12
N THR A 610 6.80 -21.55 27.42
CA THR A 610 6.40 -22.84 28.00
C THR A 610 4.94 -22.79 28.42
N LEU A 611 4.21 -23.89 28.19
CA LEU A 611 2.77 -23.97 28.34
C LEU A 611 2.36 -24.75 29.60
N ASP A 612 1.14 -24.52 30.09
CA ASP A 612 0.53 -25.26 31.19
C ASP A 612 0.22 -26.73 30.87
N LYS A 613 -0.05 -27.02 29.60
CA LYS A 613 -0.42 -28.36 29.11
C LYS A 613 -0.01 -28.55 27.64
N PRO A 614 0.33 -29.78 27.20
CA PRO A 614 0.66 -30.08 25.80
C PRO A 614 -0.43 -29.60 24.82
N LEU A 615 -0.06 -29.15 23.63
CA LEU A 615 -1.02 -28.77 22.56
C LEU A 615 -1.89 -29.97 22.11
N THR A 616 -3.18 -29.74 21.90
CA THR A 616 -4.15 -30.76 21.47
C THR A 616 -4.07 -30.99 19.96
N TYR A 617 -3.79 -29.92 19.21
CA TYR A 617 -3.71 -29.88 17.76
C TYR A 617 -2.29 -29.54 17.29
N ARG A 618 -2.03 -29.70 15.99
CA ARG A 618 -0.85 -29.14 15.33
C ARG A 618 -1.22 -27.76 14.83
N HIS A 619 -0.36 -26.78 15.05
CA HIS A 619 -0.50 -25.43 14.53
C HIS A 619 0.62 -25.15 13.53
N VAL A 620 0.24 -24.78 12.31
CA VAL A 620 1.18 -24.51 11.20
C VAL A 620 2.01 -23.27 11.53
N GLY A 621 3.29 -23.31 11.19
CA GLY A 621 4.24 -22.24 11.44
C GLY A 621 5.19 -22.01 10.27
N GLU A 622 4.73 -22.25 9.04
CA GLU A 622 5.53 -22.16 7.82
C GLU A 622 5.18 -20.92 6.97
N GLN A 623 6.16 -20.45 6.20
CA GLN A 623 5.96 -19.47 5.12
C GLN A 623 6.59 -19.99 3.83
N THR A 624 5.84 -19.98 2.72
CA THR A 624 6.33 -20.45 1.43
C THR A 624 6.38 -19.30 0.42
N ARG A 625 7.56 -19.06 -0.17
CA ARG A 625 7.71 -18.11 -1.28
C ARG A 625 7.43 -18.81 -2.62
N TYR A 626 6.58 -18.19 -3.43
CA TYR A 626 6.35 -18.58 -4.82
C TYR A 626 6.73 -17.43 -5.74
N THR A 627 7.32 -17.73 -6.90
CA THR A 627 7.84 -16.73 -7.85
C THR A 627 7.36 -17.04 -9.26
N ARG A 628 6.63 -16.12 -9.87
CA ARG A 628 6.15 -16.24 -11.25
C ARG A 628 7.32 -16.15 -12.23
N PRO A 629 7.51 -17.14 -13.12
CA PRO A 629 8.71 -17.22 -13.98
C PRO A 629 8.73 -16.23 -15.16
N THR A 630 7.66 -15.48 -15.42
CA THR A 630 7.58 -14.54 -16.56
C THR A 630 8.08 -13.13 -16.25
N ASP A 631 8.04 -12.70 -14.99
CA ASP A 631 8.43 -11.35 -14.56
C ASP A 631 9.11 -11.32 -13.16
N ASN A 632 9.37 -12.48 -12.56
CA ASN A 632 9.90 -12.66 -11.20
C ASN A 632 9.02 -12.07 -10.08
N LYS A 633 7.75 -11.71 -10.34
CA LYS A 633 6.81 -11.29 -9.28
C LYS A 633 6.69 -12.43 -8.28
N SER A 634 6.88 -12.11 -7.00
CA SER A 634 6.96 -13.10 -5.93
C SER A 634 5.98 -12.77 -4.82
N TRP A 635 5.33 -13.80 -4.28
CA TRP A 635 4.44 -13.72 -3.14
C TRP A 635 4.98 -14.60 -2.00
N VAL A 636 4.59 -14.31 -0.77
CA VAL A 636 4.86 -15.15 0.40
C VAL A 636 3.54 -15.59 1.00
N LEU A 637 3.22 -16.88 0.84
CA LEU A 637 2.11 -17.53 1.51
C LEU A 637 2.50 -17.73 2.99
N ASP A 638 1.92 -16.92 3.87
CA ASP A 638 2.16 -16.99 5.32
C ASP A 638 1.01 -17.74 6.02
N GLN A 639 1.29 -18.96 6.44
CA GLN A 639 0.33 -19.85 7.10
C GLN A 639 0.67 -20.08 8.57
N ARG A 640 1.50 -19.20 9.14
CA ARG A 640 1.88 -19.26 10.55
C ARG A 640 0.69 -18.86 11.41
N ALA A 641 0.21 -19.79 12.24
CA ALA A 641 -0.90 -19.56 13.14
C ALA A 641 -0.62 -18.38 14.08
N GLU A 642 -1.62 -17.54 14.27
CA GLU A 642 -1.60 -16.42 15.18
C GLU A 642 -1.62 -16.88 16.64
N VAL A 643 -0.95 -16.13 17.50
CA VAL A 643 -0.91 -16.32 18.95
C VAL A 643 -1.31 -14.99 19.59
N GLY A 644 -2.47 -14.95 20.24
CA GLY A 644 -3.02 -13.77 20.89
C GLY A 644 -2.97 -13.85 22.41
N LEU A 645 -2.67 -12.71 23.06
CA LEU A 645 -2.83 -12.51 24.49
C LEU A 645 -4.31 -12.38 24.85
N LEU A 646 -4.72 -12.96 25.97
CA LEU A 646 -6.07 -12.85 26.53
C LEU A 646 -6.11 -12.11 27.87
N THR A 647 -5.07 -12.23 28.69
CA THR A 647 -5.02 -11.57 30.00
C THR A 647 -4.42 -10.17 29.93
N HIS A 648 -5.03 -9.23 30.65
CA HIS A 648 -4.46 -7.90 30.89
C HIS A 648 -4.58 -7.52 32.36
N ASN A 649 -3.69 -6.63 32.83
CA ASN A 649 -3.73 -6.16 34.22
C ASN A 649 -4.91 -5.22 34.51
N VAL A 650 -5.58 -4.68 33.48
CA VAL A 650 -6.83 -3.90 33.62
C VAL A 650 -7.97 -4.71 33.01
N LYS A 651 -8.93 -5.11 33.84
CA LYS A 651 -10.00 -6.04 33.48
C LYS A 651 -11.39 -5.49 33.78
N VAL A 652 -12.33 -5.73 32.87
CA VAL A 652 -13.77 -5.56 33.07
C VAL A 652 -14.43 -6.91 32.81
N GLN A 653 -15.24 -7.40 33.76
CA GLN A 653 -15.88 -8.70 33.63
C GLN A 653 -17.33 -8.76 34.12
N GLY A 654 -18.08 -9.71 33.56
CA GLY A 654 -19.29 -10.24 34.19
C GLY A 654 -18.96 -11.21 35.31
N ASP A 655 -19.81 -11.25 36.34
CA ASP A 655 -19.69 -12.21 37.45
C ASP A 655 -19.71 -13.69 36.99
N ALA A 656 -19.40 -14.61 37.91
CA ALA A 656 -19.36 -16.04 37.63
C ALA A 656 -20.70 -16.65 37.15
N SER A 657 -21.86 -16.02 37.40
CA SER A 657 -23.16 -16.50 36.90
C SER A 657 -23.31 -16.30 35.39
N SER A 658 -22.49 -15.43 34.79
CA SER A 658 -22.53 -15.10 33.36
C SER A 658 -22.25 -16.33 32.47
N GLU A 659 -21.41 -17.27 32.91
CA GLU A 659 -21.04 -18.48 32.16
C GLU A 659 -22.23 -19.42 31.92
N SER A 660 -23.09 -19.62 32.93
CA SER A 660 -24.26 -20.51 32.83
C SER A 660 -25.50 -19.80 32.29
N THR A 661 -25.62 -18.48 32.49
CA THR A 661 -26.79 -17.70 32.06
C THR A 661 -26.64 -17.07 30.67
N GLY A 662 -25.42 -16.90 30.17
CA GLY A 662 -25.13 -16.05 29.02
C GLY A 662 -25.40 -14.56 29.28
N PHE A 663 -25.51 -14.14 30.55
CA PHE A 663 -25.85 -12.77 30.95
C PHE A 663 -24.63 -12.06 31.53
N GLY A 664 -23.69 -11.75 30.63
CA GLY A 664 -22.43 -11.06 30.94
C GLY A 664 -22.58 -9.56 31.14
N ALA A 665 -21.44 -8.90 31.33
CA ALA A 665 -21.35 -7.46 31.43
C ALA A 665 -21.17 -6.77 30.08
N HIS A 666 -21.47 -5.48 29.97
CA HIS A 666 -21.38 -4.75 28.69
C HIS A 666 -20.92 -3.29 28.87
N VAL A 667 -20.29 -2.73 27.84
CA VAL A 667 -19.80 -1.34 27.83
C VAL A 667 -20.53 -0.53 26.76
N MET A 668 -21.06 0.64 27.12
CA MET A 668 -21.84 1.50 26.21
C MET A 668 -21.37 2.97 26.26
N ILE A 669 -20.95 3.50 25.11
CA ILE A 669 -20.58 4.91 24.95
C ILE A 669 -21.65 5.62 24.12
N MET A 670 -22.40 6.53 24.76
CA MET A 670 -23.47 7.30 24.13
C MET A 670 -22.95 8.51 23.35
N LYS A 671 -23.79 9.05 22.46
CA LYS A 671 -23.56 10.34 21.79
C LYS A 671 -23.06 11.44 22.73
N GLY A 672 -21.96 12.09 22.34
CA GLY A 672 -21.32 13.17 23.10
C GLY A 672 -20.47 12.72 24.30
N ALA A 673 -20.55 11.46 24.73
CA ALA A 673 -19.65 10.87 25.72
C ALA A 673 -18.41 10.27 25.05
N LYS A 674 -17.42 9.85 25.86
CA LYS A 674 -16.11 9.37 25.37
C LYS A 674 -15.69 8.05 26.02
N GLY A 675 -15.21 7.13 25.20
CA GLY A 675 -14.54 5.88 25.60
C GLY A 675 -13.14 5.77 25.02
N TYR A 676 -12.17 5.47 25.88
CA TYR A 676 -10.76 5.24 25.52
C TYR A 676 -10.26 3.99 26.23
N PHE A 677 -10.02 2.91 25.49
CA PHE A 677 -9.59 1.63 26.05
C PHE A 677 -8.29 1.19 25.38
N SER A 678 -7.24 0.95 26.15
CA SER A 678 -5.98 0.36 25.66
C SER A 678 -5.49 -0.71 26.61
N ASP A 679 -5.13 -1.88 26.08
CA ASP A 679 -4.53 -2.97 26.85
C ASP A 679 -5.45 -3.41 28.00
N VAL A 680 -6.74 -3.58 27.68
CA VAL A 680 -7.82 -3.96 28.61
C VAL A 680 -8.34 -5.36 28.29
N GLU A 681 -8.68 -6.13 29.33
CA GLU A 681 -9.33 -7.42 29.21
C GLU A 681 -10.86 -7.30 29.40
N LEU A 682 -11.63 -7.69 28.39
CA LEU A 682 -13.10 -7.74 28.42
C LEU A 682 -13.57 -9.22 28.46
N TYR A 683 -13.89 -9.72 29.66
CA TYR A 683 -14.12 -11.15 29.93
C TYR A 683 -15.53 -11.46 30.44
N ARG A 684 -16.19 -12.52 29.94
CA ARG A 684 -17.59 -12.86 30.29
C ARG A 684 -18.56 -11.72 29.95
N MET A 685 -18.48 -11.26 28.70
CA MET A 685 -19.09 -10.02 28.25
C MET A 685 -20.22 -10.23 27.24
N GLY A 686 -21.03 -9.20 27.03
CA GLY A 686 -22.24 -9.25 26.22
C GLY A 686 -23.37 -10.05 26.89
N GLN A 687 -24.60 -9.84 26.43
CA GLN A 687 -25.77 -10.55 26.94
C GLN A 687 -26.49 -11.26 25.80
N LYS A 688 -26.65 -12.58 25.95
CA LYS A 688 -27.29 -13.48 24.99
C LYS A 688 -28.74 -13.04 24.72
N LYS A 689 -29.11 -12.92 23.45
CA LYS A 689 -30.43 -12.42 22.99
C LYS A 689 -30.83 -11.05 23.57
N SER A 690 -29.88 -10.14 23.81
CA SER A 690 -30.21 -8.78 24.24
C SER A 690 -29.59 -7.71 23.33
N MET A 691 -30.45 -6.84 22.81
CA MET A 691 -30.11 -5.82 21.80
C MET A 691 -29.33 -4.67 22.44
N GLY A 692 -28.22 -4.25 21.83
CA GLY A 692 -27.38 -3.19 22.42
C GLY A 692 -26.72 -3.58 23.75
N ARG A 693 -26.40 -4.87 23.95
CA ARG A 693 -25.74 -5.41 25.15
C ARG A 693 -24.50 -6.21 24.75
N TYR A 694 -23.47 -5.48 24.34
CA TYR A 694 -22.26 -5.99 23.70
C TYR A 694 -21.01 -5.69 24.55
N PRO A 695 -19.90 -6.47 24.45
CA PRO A 695 -18.71 -6.24 25.26
C PRO A 695 -18.21 -4.80 25.25
N ILE A 696 -18.20 -4.18 24.06
CA ILE A 696 -18.05 -2.74 23.90
C ILE A 696 -18.81 -2.22 22.68
N HIS A 697 -19.39 -1.03 22.83
CA HIS A 697 -20.37 -0.47 21.89
C HIS A 697 -20.40 1.06 21.90
N TRP A 698 -20.35 1.65 20.71
CA TRP A 698 -20.65 3.07 20.49
C TRP A 698 -22.06 3.21 19.93
N HIS A 699 -22.91 3.98 20.61
CA HIS A 699 -24.34 4.08 20.31
C HIS A 699 -24.73 5.49 19.85
N MET A 700 -25.15 5.58 18.58
CA MET A 700 -25.61 6.80 17.92
C MET A 700 -24.64 7.98 18.06
N ALA A 701 -23.33 7.69 18.13
CA ALA A 701 -22.33 8.70 18.45
C ALA A 701 -22.08 9.68 17.29
N GLU A 702 -22.56 9.38 16.08
CA GLU A 702 -22.33 10.17 14.87
C GLU A 702 -20.84 10.50 14.74
N ASN A 703 -20.47 11.77 14.50
CA ASN A 703 -19.08 12.21 14.47
C ASN A 703 -18.48 12.54 15.84
N THR A 704 -19.21 12.37 16.95
CA THR A 704 -18.67 12.60 18.31
C THR A 704 -17.75 11.48 18.80
N SER A 705 -17.81 10.31 18.13
CA SER A 705 -16.88 9.19 18.29
C SER A 705 -15.51 9.38 17.64
N ALA A 706 -15.26 10.49 16.94
CA ALA A 706 -13.98 10.75 16.28
C ALA A 706 -12.80 10.72 17.26
N GLY A 707 -11.83 9.85 16.99
CA GLY A 707 -10.63 9.67 17.81
C GLY A 707 -10.85 8.88 19.11
N GLN A 708 -12.04 8.32 19.33
CA GLN A 708 -12.30 7.33 20.39
C GLN A 708 -11.84 5.94 19.94
N TYR A 709 -11.48 5.07 20.88
CA TYR A 709 -10.81 3.81 20.53
C TYR A 709 -10.96 2.67 21.53
N ILE A 710 -10.80 1.46 20.99
CA ILE A 710 -10.34 0.26 21.72
C ILE A 710 -9.09 -0.29 21.02
N LYS A 711 -7.99 -0.41 21.78
CA LYS A 711 -6.67 -0.79 21.30
C LYS A 711 -6.02 -1.91 22.10
N ASN A 712 -5.24 -2.77 21.45
CA ASN A 712 -4.39 -3.80 22.08
C ASN A 712 -5.14 -4.70 23.10
N SER A 713 -6.47 -4.76 23.05
CA SER A 713 -7.32 -5.29 24.12
C SER A 713 -7.87 -6.67 23.77
N SER A 714 -8.17 -7.48 24.77
CA SER A 714 -8.82 -8.78 24.58
C SER A 714 -10.33 -8.70 24.79
N ILE A 715 -11.09 -9.47 24.01
CA ILE A 715 -12.53 -9.66 24.18
C ILE A 715 -12.81 -11.16 24.10
N TYR A 716 -13.11 -11.81 25.23
CA TYR A 716 -13.32 -13.26 25.22
C TYR A 716 -14.33 -13.79 26.25
N ARG A 717 -14.83 -15.01 25.98
CA ARG A 717 -16.10 -15.53 26.54
C ARG A 717 -17.22 -14.51 26.31
N SER A 718 -17.46 -14.13 25.05
CA SER A 718 -18.57 -13.24 24.73
C SER A 718 -19.84 -14.03 24.43
N TYR A 719 -20.92 -13.67 25.12
CA TYR A 719 -22.25 -14.24 24.91
C TYR A 719 -23.04 -13.48 23.83
N ASN A 720 -22.38 -12.53 23.14
CA ASN A 720 -22.89 -11.75 22.01
C ASN A 720 -21.71 -11.41 21.06
N ARG A 721 -21.80 -10.34 20.26
CA ARG A 721 -20.74 -9.80 19.37
C ARG A 721 -19.42 -9.51 20.11
N ALA A 722 -18.34 -9.21 19.38
CA ALA A 722 -17.08 -8.76 19.97
C ALA A 722 -17.05 -7.23 20.18
N VAL A 723 -17.20 -6.46 19.09
CA VAL A 723 -17.22 -4.98 19.11
C VAL A 723 -18.31 -4.49 18.18
N THR A 724 -19.12 -3.53 18.62
CA THR A 724 -20.24 -3.01 17.81
C THR A 724 -20.18 -1.51 17.61
N LEU A 725 -20.34 -1.09 16.35
CA LEU A 725 -20.59 0.29 15.97
C LEU A 725 -22.04 0.40 15.47
N HIS A 726 -22.79 1.32 16.06
CA HIS A 726 -24.20 1.57 15.74
C HIS A 726 -24.37 3.09 15.64
N GLY A 727 -24.72 3.62 14.45
CA GLY A 727 -24.95 5.05 14.25
C GLY A 727 -23.72 5.93 14.46
N SER A 728 -22.51 5.37 14.30
CA SER A 728 -21.25 5.94 14.80
C SER A 728 -20.13 5.89 13.73
N GLU A 729 -19.35 6.97 13.63
CA GLU A 729 -18.26 7.12 12.65
C GLU A 729 -16.93 7.55 13.30
N SER A 730 -15.82 7.26 12.61
CA SER A 730 -14.45 7.65 13.00
C SER A 730 -13.92 7.06 14.33
N VAL A 731 -14.39 5.88 14.75
CA VAL A 731 -13.81 5.07 15.83
C VAL A 731 -12.55 4.33 15.34
N VAL A 732 -11.58 4.12 16.23
CA VAL A 732 -10.41 3.24 15.99
C VAL A 732 -10.55 1.94 16.79
N ILE A 733 -10.69 0.82 16.08
CA ILE A 733 -10.71 -0.55 16.59
C ILE A 733 -9.41 -1.18 16.09
N GLU A 734 -8.38 -1.25 16.92
CA GLU A 734 -7.03 -1.58 16.46
C GLU A 734 -6.32 -2.60 17.35
N ARG A 735 -5.68 -3.61 16.76
CA ARG A 735 -4.84 -4.58 17.50
C ARG A 735 -5.56 -5.41 18.57
N ASN A 736 -6.87 -5.55 18.50
CA ASN A 736 -7.61 -6.31 19.51
C ASN A 736 -7.65 -7.81 19.21
N VAL A 737 -7.72 -8.63 20.26
CA VAL A 737 -7.87 -10.09 20.19
C VAL A 737 -9.30 -10.45 20.61
N ALA A 738 -10.17 -10.71 19.65
CA ALA A 738 -11.50 -11.24 19.90
C ALA A 738 -11.48 -12.76 19.79
N TYR A 739 -11.86 -13.47 20.84
CA TYR A 739 -11.88 -14.94 20.87
C TYR A 739 -13.16 -15.46 21.52
N ASP A 740 -13.78 -16.47 20.91
CA ASP A 740 -14.93 -17.17 21.49
C ASP A 740 -16.13 -16.24 21.76
N HIS A 741 -16.70 -15.69 20.67
CA HIS A 741 -17.86 -14.81 20.68
C HIS A 741 -19.07 -15.40 19.92
N MET A 742 -20.27 -14.87 20.15
CA MET A 742 -21.54 -15.35 19.58
C MET A 742 -22.08 -14.40 18.51
N GLY A 743 -22.48 -14.96 17.37
CA GLY A 743 -22.97 -14.14 16.25
C GLY A 743 -21.83 -13.37 15.58
N HIS A 744 -22.16 -12.26 14.90
CA HIS A 744 -21.15 -11.47 14.18
C HIS A 744 -20.07 -10.88 15.12
N GLY A 745 -18.82 -10.75 14.65
CA GLY A 745 -17.67 -10.33 15.48
C GLY A 745 -17.52 -8.82 15.62
N ILE A 746 -16.79 -8.21 14.69
CA ILE A 746 -16.75 -6.76 14.50
C ILE A 746 -17.96 -6.38 13.64
N PHE A 747 -18.92 -5.69 14.25
CA PHE A 747 -20.28 -5.55 13.74
C PHE A 747 -20.63 -4.08 13.49
N LEU A 748 -20.86 -3.74 12.21
CA LEU A 748 -21.44 -2.45 11.80
C LEU A 748 -22.95 -2.63 11.66
N GLU A 749 -23.73 -2.02 12.55
CA GLU A 749 -25.12 -2.45 12.81
C GLU A 749 -26.13 -2.04 11.72
N GLU A 750 -26.05 -0.82 11.20
CA GLU A 750 -27.14 -0.24 10.37
C GLU A 750 -26.71 0.26 8.98
N GLY A 751 -25.43 0.17 8.63
CA GLY A 751 -24.87 0.67 7.37
C GLY A 751 -24.61 2.18 7.35
N SER A 752 -24.77 2.87 8.49
CA SER A 752 -24.41 4.28 8.64
C SER A 752 -22.92 4.49 8.97
N GLU A 753 -22.29 3.43 9.47
CA GLU A 753 -21.00 3.44 10.14
C GLU A 753 -19.88 3.59 9.12
N ARG A 754 -19.15 4.71 9.16
CA ARG A 754 -18.16 5.10 8.15
C ARG A 754 -16.92 5.74 8.77
N PHE A 755 -15.86 5.85 7.99
CA PHE A 755 -14.55 6.43 8.36
C PHE A 755 -13.89 5.79 9.58
N ASN A 756 -14.36 4.61 10.02
CA ASN A 756 -13.77 3.87 11.12
C ASN A 756 -12.48 3.19 10.65
N LYS A 757 -11.50 3.09 11.57
CA LYS A 757 -10.26 2.35 11.37
C LYS A 757 -10.37 1.01 12.08
N ILE A 758 -10.44 -0.08 11.34
CA ILE A 758 -10.58 -1.44 11.84
C ILE A 758 -9.32 -2.17 11.38
N ASN A 759 -8.24 -2.09 12.17
CA ASN A 759 -6.90 -2.45 11.73
C ASN A 759 -6.22 -3.48 12.65
N TYR A 760 -5.53 -4.46 12.08
CA TYR A 760 -4.72 -5.45 12.79
C TYR A 760 -5.47 -6.19 13.91
N ASN A 761 -6.79 -6.36 13.81
CA ASN A 761 -7.56 -7.12 14.79
C ASN A 761 -7.52 -8.61 14.46
N LEU A 762 -7.33 -9.45 15.47
CA LEU A 762 -7.38 -10.90 15.37
C LEU A 762 -8.74 -11.37 15.91
N VAL A 763 -9.60 -11.87 15.03
CA VAL A 763 -10.94 -12.38 15.38
C VAL A 763 -10.96 -13.90 15.19
N MET A 764 -11.23 -14.62 16.26
CA MET A 764 -11.09 -16.07 16.35
C MET A 764 -12.33 -16.77 16.92
N GLN A 765 -12.59 -17.97 16.41
CA GLN A 765 -13.65 -18.86 16.89
C GLN A 765 -15.03 -18.16 16.94
N THR A 766 -15.39 -17.48 15.86
CA THR A 766 -16.71 -16.86 15.68
C THR A 766 -17.78 -17.96 15.62
N ARG A 767 -18.59 -18.07 16.68
CA ARG A 767 -19.60 -19.14 16.83
C ARG A 767 -20.99 -18.71 16.38
N LYS A 768 -21.66 -19.60 15.64
CA LYS A 768 -23.09 -19.55 15.33
C LYS A 768 -23.91 -19.83 16.59
N PRO A 769 -24.94 -19.02 16.92
CA PRO A 769 -25.89 -19.34 17.99
C PRO A 769 -26.70 -20.60 17.64
N ALA A 770 -27.31 -21.23 18.64
CA ALA A 770 -28.31 -22.26 18.39
C ALA A 770 -29.57 -21.64 17.76
N PRO A 771 -30.40 -22.40 17.01
CA PRO A 771 -31.69 -21.90 16.51
C PRO A 771 -32.55 -21.31 17.62
N GLY A 772 -33.07 -20.10 17.40
CA GLY A 772 -33.80 -19.33 18.39
C GLY A 772 -32.93 -18.69 19.47
N ASP A 773 -31.59 -18.81 19.45
CA ASP A 773 -30.62 -18.12 20.33
C ASP A 773 -29.93 -16.92 19.68
N GLU A 774 -30.16 -16.68 18.39
CA GLU A 774 -29.74 -15.49 17.65
C GLU A 774 -30.27 -14.17 18.22
N LEU A 775 -29.52 -13.08 17.98
CA LEU A 775 -29.99 -11.72 18.27
C LEU A 775 -30.69 -11.10 17.07
N LEU A 776 -30.14 -11.31 15.87
CA LEU A 776 -30.74 -10.96 14.59
C LEU A 776 -30.83 -12.23 13.72
N PRO A 777 -31.82 -12.36 12.81
CA PRO A 777 -31.88 -13.52 11.91
C PRO A 777 -30.56 -13.77 11.17
N SER A 778 -29.84 -12.71 10.77
CA SER A 778 -28.53 -12.78 10.13
C SER A 778 -27.43 -13.49 10.94
N ASP A 779 -27.57 -13.63 12.27
CA ASP A 779 -26.61 -14.40 13.08
C ASP A 779 -26.71 -15.92 12.79
N ASN A 780 -27.84 -16.42 12.23
CA ASN A 780 -28.13 -17.86 12.12
C ASN A 780 -28.74 -18.34 10.78
N GLU A 781 -29.46 -17.48 10.05
CA GLU A 781 -30.36 -17.81 8.92
C GLU A 781 -29.79 -18.74 7.84
N LEU A 782 -28.58 -18.47 7.32
CA LEU A 782 -28.05 -19.15 6.13
C LEU A 782 -26.89 -20.11 6.44
N ASN A 783 -26.87 -21.24 5.72
CA ASN A 783 -25.98 -22.38 5.99
C ASN A 783 -25.27 -22.95 4.74
N GLU A 784 -25.40 -22.28 3.60
CA GLU A 784 -24.67 -22.58 2.36
C GLU A 784 -23.15 -22.32 2.52
N PRO A 785 -22.26 -22.73 1.60
CA PRO A 785 -20.84 -22.37 1.67
C PRO A 785 -20.60 -20.87 1.41
N GLN A 786 -21.24 -20.34 0.36
CA GLN A 786 -21.48 -18.91 0.19
C GLN A 786 -22.55 -18.43 1.18
N ASN A 787 -22.59 -17.13 1.50
CA ASN A 787 -23.61 -16.51 2.34
C ASN A 787 -23.73 -17.15 3.76
N ARG A 788 -22.64 -17.67 4.37
CA ARG A 788 -22.77 -18.44 5.64
C ARG A 788 -22.71 -17.58 6.90
N THR A 789 -23.72 -17.72 7.76
CA THR A 789 -23.82 -17.00 9.02
C THR A 789 -23.18 -17.73 10.20
N PRO A 790 -22.65 -17.00 11.21
CA PRO A 790 -22.37 -15.56 11.25
C PRO A 790 -20.98 -15.24 10.66
N SER A 791 -20.45 -14.03 10.86
CA SER A 791 -19.14 -13.61 10.34
C SER A 791 -18.19 -12.94 11.34
N SER A 792 -16.87 -13.11 11.17
CA SER A 792 -15.86 -12.39 11.97
C SER A 792 -15.95 -10.87 11.76
N PHE A 793 -16.10 -10.44 10.51
CA PHE A 793 -16.30 -9.03 10.15
C PHE A 793 -17.61 -8.89 9.37
N TRP A 794 -18.51 -8.02 9.85
CA TRP A 794 -19.82 -7.75 9.26
C TRP A 794 -19.89 -6.29 8.81
N ILE A 795 -19.82 -6.09 7.49
CA ILE A 795 -19.47 -4.80 6.89
C ILE A 795 -20.67 -4.29 6.09
N THR A 796 -21.52 -3.53 6.77
CA THR A 796 -22.74 -2.92 6.19
C THR A 796 -22.47 -1.61 5.44
N ASN A 797 -21.25 -1.08 5.48
CA ASN A 797 -20.83 0.11 4.72
C ASN A 797 -19.37 -0.02 4.27
N PRO A 798 -19.04 0.17 2.97
CA PRO A 798 -17.68 -0.03 2.47
C PRO A 798 -16.73 1.13 2.79
N ASN A 799 -17.25 2.28 3.24
CA ASN A 799 -16.48 3.50 3.45
C ASN A 799 -15.75 3.51 4.81
N ASN A 800 -14.97 2.46 5.06
CA ASN A 800 -14.17 2.24 6.27
C ASN A 800 -12.77 1.72 5.87
N GLU A 801 -11.82 1.76 6.81
CA GLU A 801 -10.44 1.30 6.64
C GLU A 801 -10.28 -0.08 7.31
N PHE A 802 -9.92 -1.09 6.53
CA PHE A 802 -9.67 -2.47 6.95
C PHE A 802 -8.26 -2.91 6.54
N ILE A 803 -7.28 -2.76 7.43
CA ILE A 803 -5.87 -3.10 7.15
C ILE A 803 -5.37 -4.20 8.09
N GLY A 804 -4.84 -5.30 7.54
CA GLY A 804 -4.05 -6.27 8.30
C GLY A 804 -4.82 -7.12 9.32
N ASN A 805 -6.15 -7.19 9.24
CA ASN A 805 -6.97 -7.96 10.17
C ASN A 805 -6.97 -9.46 9.83
N VAL A 806 -7.20 -10.31 10.83
CA VAL A 806 -7.25 -11.76 10.68
C VAL A 806 -8.62 -12.29 11.10
N ALA A 807 -9.27 -13.05 10.22
CA ALA A 807 -10.47 -13.85 10.49
C ALA A 807 -10.11 -15.34 10.54
N ALA A 808 -9.90 -15.85 11.76
CA ALA A 808 -9.26 -17.14 12.04
C ALA A 808 -10.25 -18.11 12.72
N GLY A 809 -10.98 -18.90 11.93
CA GLY A 809 -11.91 -19.90 12.46
C GLY A 809 -13.35 -19.43 12.64
N THR A 810 -13.96 -18.86 11.60
CA THR A 810 -15.41 -18.58 11.57
C THR A 810 -16.18 -19.83 11.14
N VAL A 811 -17.25 -20.20 11.85
CA VAL A 811 -18.16 -21.27 11.36
C VAL A 811 -19.03 -20.85 10.16
N GLY A 812 -18.91 -19.58 9.75
CA GLY A 812 -19.49 -18.97 8.55
C GLY A 812 -18.44 -18.19 7.74
N THR A 813 -18.70 -16.93 7.43
CA THR A 813 -17.85 -16.07 6.57
C THR A 813 -16.80 -15.26 7.35
N GLY A 814 -15.56 -15.19 6.89
CA GLY A 814 -14.51 -14.33 7.48
C GLY A 814 -14.84 -12.83 7.33
N PHE A 815 -14.77 -12.31 6.10
CA PHE A 815 -15.17 -10.93 5.77
C PHE A 815 -16.43 -10.93 4.91
N TRP A 816 -17.53 -10.35 5.41
CA TRP A 816 -18.80 -10.26 4.68
C TRP A 816 -19.21 -8.80 4.47
N PHE A 817 -19.26 -8.38 3.22
CA PHE A 817 -19.73 -7.09 2.78
C PHE A 817 -21.21 -7.19 2.35
N ILE A 818 -22.10 -6.62 3.17
CA ILE A 818 -23.56 -6.83 3.07
C ILE A 818 -24.30 -5.50 3.20
N PHE A 819 -24.43 -4.78 2.09
CA PHE A 819 -24.81 -3.37 2.11
C PHE A 819 -26.34 -3.20 2.02
N PRO A 820 -27.02 -2.60 3.03
CA PRO A 820 -28.41 -2.20 2.88
C PRO A 820 -28.54 -1.05 1.88
N ALA A 821 -29.72 -0.90 1.27
CA ALA A 821 -29.96 0.11 0.24
C ALA A 821 -29.94 1.56 0.78
N LYS A 822 -30.19 1.72 2.10
CA LYS A 822 -30.15 2.94 2.91
C LYS A 822 -29.71 2.53 4.33
N PRO A 823 -29.29 3.46 5.21
CA PRO A 823 -29.15 3.17 6.63
C PRO A 823 -30.43 2.59 7.24
N LEU A 824 -30.28 1.67 8.18
CA LEU A 824 -31.38 0.96 8.85
C LEU A 824 -31.80 1.64 10.17
N GLY A 825 -32.86 1.10 10.79
CA GLY A 825 -33.31 1.37 12.16
C GLY A 825 -33.22 2.82 12.63
N LEU A 826 -32.43 3.06 13.69
CA LEU A 826 -32.28 4.38 14.31
C LEU A 826 -31.50 5.34 13.38
N SER A 827 -30.46 4.86 12.70
CA SER A 827 -29.67 5.64 11.75
C SER A 827 -30.47 6.20 10.58
N ALA A 828 -31.52 5.50 10.14
CA ALA A 828 -32.43 5.97 9.09
C ALA A 828 -33.09 7.32 9.42
N SER A 829 -33.31 7.60 10.70
CA SER A 829 -33.92 8.84 11.19
C SER A 829 -32.91 9.98 11.40
N VAL A 830 -31.61 9.70 11.43
CA VAL A 830 -30.57 10.69 11.71
C VAL A 830 -30.31 11.55 10.47
N ALA A 831 -30.43 12.88 10.60
CA ALA A 831 -30.22 13.82 9.49
C ALA A 831 -28.83 13.71 8.83
N ARG A 832 -27.80 13.31 9.58
CA ARG A 832 -26.42 13.04 9.11
C ARG A 832 -26.30 11.83 8.16
N PHE A 833 -27.28 10.93 8.17
CA PHE A 833 -27.28 9.67 7.40
C PHE A 833 -28.46 9.53 6.42
N LYS A 834 -29.57 10.27 6.61
CA LYS A 834 -30.84 10.20 5.87
C LYS A 834 -30.74 10.07 4.33
N ASN A 835 -29.74 10.69 3.70
CA ASN A 835 -29.55 10.70 2.25
C ASN A 835 -28.44 9.73 1.75
N MET A 836 -27.91 8.87 2.62
CA MET A 836 -26.88 7.88 2.28
C MET A 836 -27.49 6.66 1.56
N SER A 837 -26.74 6.08 0.63
CA SER A 837 -26.95 4.70 0.16
C SER A 837 -25.64 3.92 0.35
N PRO A 838 -25.56 2.99 1.34
CA PRO A 838 -24.33 2.24 1.66
C PRO A 838 -23.78 1.46 0.46
N GLN A 839 -24.66 0.77 -0.27
CA GLN A 839 -24.38 0.06 -1.54
C GLN A 839 -23.78 0.91 -2.68
N THR A 840 -23.76 2.25 -2.56
CA THR A 840 -23.10 3.17 -3.52
C THR A 840 -22.11 4.12 -2.86
N GLN A 841 -21.65 3.83 -1.63
CA GLN A 841 -20.47 4.51 -1.08
C GLN A 841 -19.20 3.99 -1.75
N PRO A 842 -18.12 4.79 -1.82
CA PRO A 842 -16.80 4.28 -2.16
C PRO A 842 -16.31 3.31 -1.09
N LEU A 843 -15.43 2.39 -1.48
CA LEU A 843 -14.57 1.67 -0.54
C LEU A 843 -13.62 2.67 0.13
N GLY A 844 -13.40 2.54 1.43
CA GLY A 844 -12.37 3.30 2.15
C GLY A 844 -10.99 2.73 1.83
N THR A 845 -10.63 1.60 2.45
CA THR A 845 -9.43 0.82 2.12
C THR A 845 -9.62 -0.63 2.60
N PHE A 846 -9.22 -1.61 1.80
CA PHE A 846 -9.17 -3.02 2.21
C PHE A 846 -7.86 -3.63 1.72
N ARG A 847 -6.92 -3.91 2.64
CA ARG A 847 -5.64 -4.56 2.29
C ARG A 847 -5.00 -5.35 3.43
N ASP A 848 -4.06 -6.22 3.09
CA ASP A 848 -3.21 -7.00 4.02
C ASP A 848 -4.00 -7.96 4.95
N ASN A 849 -5.31 -8.09 4.75
CA ASN A 849 -6.19 -8.89 5.59
C ASN A 849 -5.98 -10.39 5.30
N VAL A 850 -6.24 -11.24 6.30
CA VAL A 850 -6.13 -12.69 6.20
C VAL A 850 -7.44 -13.35 6.64
N ALA A 851 -7.94 -14.33 5.91
CA ALA A 851 -9.05 -15.18 6.35
C ALA A 851 -8.70 -16.66 6.20
N HIS A 852 -8.71 -17.41 7.31
CA HIS A 852 -8.51 -18.85 7.30
C HIS A 852 -9.36 -19.63 8.29
N SER A 853 -9.46 -20.94 8.05
CA SER A 853 -10.27 -21.86 8.85
C SER A 853 -11.78 -21.53 8.83
N ASN A 854 -12.25 -20.81 7.81
CA ASN A 854 -13.64 -20.37 7.67
C ASN A 854 -14.44 -21.25 6.70
N MET A 855 -15.78 -21.14 6.70
CA MET A 855 -16.55 -21.68 5.58
C MET A 855 -16.32 -20.86 4.31
N SER A 856 -16.51 -19.53 4.40
CA SER A 856 -16.15 -18.60 3.33
C SER A 856 -15.06 -17.66 3.84
N GLY A 857 -13.99 -17.45 3.07
CA GLY A 857 -12.97 -16.46 3.41
C GLY A 857 -13.51 -15.03 3.25
N PHE A 858 -14.15 -14.78 2.11
CA PHE A 858 -14.65 -13.48 1.68
C PHE A 858 -15.99 -13.60 0.93
N ASP A 859 -16.93 -12.71 1.24
CA ASP A 859 -18.24 -12.64 0.59
C ASP A 859 -18.69 -11.20 0.28
N VAL A 860 -19.11 -10.94 -0.96
CA VAL A 860 -19.82 -9.71 -1.37
C VAL A 860 -20.90 -9.98 -2.43
N HIS A 861 -22.02 -10.60 -2.05
CA HIS A 861 -23.21 -10.62 -2.92
C HIS A 861 -24.57 -10.39 -2.23
N ASP A 862 -24.62 -9.77 -1.04
CA ASP A 862 -25.86 -9.70 -0.24
C ASP A 862 -26.23 -8.29 0.24
N SER A 863 -27.46 -8.17 0.77
CA SER A 863 -27.99 -6.99 1.45
C SER A 863 -28.82 -7.40 2.67
N ILE A 864 -29.12 -6.47 3.56
CA ILE A 864 -29.99 -6.70 4.73
C ILE A 864 -31.42 -6.21 4.41
N ASN A 865 -32.43 -7.01 4.74
CA ASN A 865 -33.83 -6.57 4.71
C ASN A 865 -34.05 -5.47 5.77
N PRO A 866 -34.49 -4.27 5.40
CA PRO A 866 -34.55 -3.12 6.31
C PRO A 866 -35.61 -3.22 7.42
N THR A 867 -36.53 -4.19 7.34
CA THR A 867 -37.58 -4.42 8.33
C THR A 867 -37.28 -5.64 9.20
N THR A 868 -36.79 -6.74 8.62
CA THR A 868 -36.65 -8.02 9.32
C THR A 868 -35.21 -8.39 9.70
N HIS A 869 -34.20 -7.61 9.26
CA HIS A 869 -32.77 -7.96 9.37
C HIS A 869 -32.36 -9.32 8.74
N GLN A 870 -33.24 -9.95 7.96
CA GLN A 870 -32.94 -11.15 7.17
C GLN A 870 -32.04 -10.85 5.96
N ILE A 871 -31.31 -11.85 5.51
CA ILE A 871 -30.32 -11.73 4.44
C ILE A 871 -31.01 -11.78 3.08
N SER A 872 -31.12 -10.60 2.47
CA SER A 872 -31.58 -10.44 1.09
C SER A 872 -30.47 -10.87 0.14
N ARG A 873 -30.50 -12.13 -0.29
CA ARG A 873 -29.50 -12.71 -1.19
C ARG A 873 -29.46 -12.07 -2.57
N ASN A 874 -28.29 -12.19 -3.22
CA ASN A 874 -28.01 -11.80 -4.60
C ASN A 874 -28.30 -10.31 -4.88
N LYS A 875 -27.71 -9.44 -4.05
CA LYS A 875 -27.80 -7.98 -4.13
C LYS A 875 -26.41 -7.41 -4.39
N ALA A 876 -26.20 -7.01 -5.64
CA ALA A 876 -24.88 -6.66 -6.12
C ALA A 876 -24.41 -5.28 -5.64
N TRP A 877 -23.21 -5.19 -5.07
CA TRP A 877 -22.57 -3.91 -4.74
C TRP A 877 -22.36 -3.06 -6.00
N ASN A 878 -22.57 -1.75 -5.91
CA ASN A 878 -22.47 -0.81 -7.03
C ASN A 878 -21.70 0.46 -6.61
N PRO A 879 -20.38 0.36 -6.34
CA PRO A 879 -19.59 1.50 -5.91
C PRO A 879 -19.55 2.60 -6.99
N PRO A 880 -19.26 3.86 -6.63
CA PRO A 880 -19.31 4.99 -7.57
C PRO A 880 -18.20 4.93 -8.63
N ALA A 881 -17.06 4.31 -8.29
CA ALA A 881 -15.90 4.07 -9.16
C ALA A 881 -15.38 2.63 -8.95
N VAL A 882 -14.34 2.24 -9.68
CA VAL A 882 -13.64 0.97 -9.44
C VAL A 882 -13.09 0.95 -8.01
N SER A 883 -13.42 -0.11 -7.27
CA SER A 883 -12.95 -0.37 -5.92
C SER A 883 -11.98 -1.55 -5.95
N TYR A 884 -10.89 -1.43 -5.20
CA TYR A 884 -9.79 -2.40 -5.19
C TYR A 884 -9.66 -3.09 -3.84
N LEU A 885 -9.42 -4.40 -3.87
CA LEU A 885 -9.19 -5.22 -2.67
C LEU A 885 -7.85 -5.91 -2.85
N ASP A 886 -6.87 -5.48 -2.07
CA ASP A 886 -5.47 -5.57 -2.45
C ASP A 886 -4.65 -6.37 -1.42
N ASN A 887 -3.72 -7.20 -1.87
CA ASN A 887 -2.74 -7.90 -1.04
C ASN A 887 -3.34 -8.68 0.15
N PHE A 888 -4.45 -9.39 -0.05
CA PHE A 888 -5.13 -10.15 1.02
C PHE A 888 -5.01 -11.67 0.80
N THR A 889 -4.95 -12.43 1.90
CA THR A 889 -4.64 -13.87 1.89
C THR A 889 -5.83 -14.70 2.38
N LEU A 890 -6.19 -15.75 1.65
CA LEU A 890 -7.28 -16.66 1.95
C LEU A 890 -6.74 -18.10 1.97
N TYR A 891 -6.64 -18.76 3.12
CA TYR A 891 -6.18 -20.15 3.16
C TYR A 891 -7.02 -21.05 4.06
N ALA A 892 -6.97 -22.37 3.90
CA ALA A 892 -7.70 -23.31 4.76
C ALA A 892 -9.21 -22.99 4.92
N ASN A 893 -9.87 -22.48 3.87
CA ASN A 893 -11.32 -22.21 3.87
C ASN A 893 -12.06 -23.27 3.03
N TYR A 894 -13.37 -23.42 3.21
CA TYR A 894 -14.17 -24.23 2.28
C TYR A 894 -14.33 -23.54 0.91
N LEU A 895 -14.68 -22.26 0.93
CA LEU A 895 -14.77 -21.34 -0.20
C LEU A 895 -13.84 -20.17 0.09
N SER A 896 -12.98 -19.76 -0.84
CA SER A 896 -12.16 -18.55 -0.62
C SER A 896 -12.94 -17.29 -0.93
N LEU A 897 -13.31 -17.08 -2.19
CA LEU A 897 -13.84 -15.80 -2.68
C LEU A 897 -15.21 -15.99 -3.36
N TYR A 898 -16.26 -15.43 -2.75
CA TYR A 898 -17.55 -15.20 -3.41
C TYR A 898 -17.77 -13.70 -3.64
N SER A 899 -18.23 -13.33 -4.84
CA SER A 899 -18.52 -11.94 -5.18
C SER A 899 -19.56 -11.85 -6.31
N GLY A 900 -20.43 -10.84 -6.23
CA GLY A 900 -21.28 -10.42 -7.33
C GLY A 900 -21.59 -8.93 -7.25
N THR A 901 -21.11 -8.17 -8.23
CA THR A 901 -21.05 -6.71 -8.21
C THR A 901 -21.58 -6.12 -9.52
N ASN A 902 -22.44 -5.10 -9.42
CA ASN A 902 -23.05 -4.35 -10.53
C ASN A 902 -23.61 -5.14 -11.74
N SER A 903 -24.94 -5.29 -11.81
CA SER A 903 -25.65 -5.96 -12.93
C SER A 903 -25.49 -5.32 -14.33
N LYS A 904 -24.84 -4.16 -14.46
CA LYS A 904 -24.71 -3.41 -15.72
C LYS A 904 -23.55 -3.83 -16.64
N LYS A 905 -22.91 -5.00 -16.41
CA LYS A 905 -21.77 -5.52 -17.22
C LYS A 905 -20.55 -4.59 -17.27
N VAL A 906 -20.26 -3.87 -16.19
CA VAL A 906 -19.11 -2.97 -16.07
C VAL A 906 -18.33 -3.35 -14.81
N GLU A 907 -17.04 -3.63 -14.99
CA GLU A 907 -16.08 -3.91 -13.92
C GLU A 907 -16.07 -2.76 -12.90
N LYS A 908 -16.30 -3.11 -11.64
CA LYS A 908 -16.34 -2.16 -10.52
C LYS A 908 -15.61 -2.64 -9.28
N VAL A 909 -15.25 -3.91 -9.23
CA VAL A 909 -14.52 -4.53 -8.12
C VAL A 909 -13.41 -5.39 -8.71
N VAL A 910 -12.19 -5.12 -8.27
CA VAL A 910 -10.97 -5.77 -8.74
C VAL A 910 -10.19 -6.28 -7.53
N PHE A 911 -9.89 -7.57 -7.53
CA PHE A 911 -9.14 -8.24 -6.47
C PHE A 911 -7.69 -8.46 -6.93
N ARG A 912 -6.69 -8.06 -6.13
CA ARG A 912 -5.30 -8.03 -6.59
C ARG A 912 -4.29 -8.47 -5.56
N ASN A 913 -3.17 -9.01 -6.06
CA ASN A 913 -2.12 -9.60 -5.23
C ASN A 913 -2.72 -10.61 -4.21
N VAL A 914 -3.84 -11.24 -4.56
CA VAL A 914 -4.55 -12.19 -3.70
C VAL A 914 -3.71 -13.45 -3.61
N ILE A 915 -3.55 -13.99 -2.41
CA ILE A 915 -2.97 -15.31 -2.20
C ILE A 915 -4.10 -16.23 -1.75
N SER A 916 -4.35 -17.31 -2.48
CA SER A 916 -5.43 -18.26 -2.14
C SER A 916 -4.90 -19.70 -2.14
N ALA A 917 -4.96 -20.39 -1.00
CA ALA A 917 -4.25 -21.66 -0.78
C ALA A 917 -5.05 -22.70 0.02
N ASP A 918 -4.91 -24.00 -0.27
CA ASP A 918 -5.46 -25.09 0.55
C ASP A 918 -7.00 -25.00 0.75
N ILE A 919 -7.74 -24.83 -0.34
CA ILE A 919 -9.19 -24.55 -0.31
C ILE A 919 -10.01 -25.81 -0.66
N TYR A 920 -11.00 -26.16 0.16
CA TYR A 920 -11.65 -27.48 0.08
C TYR A 920 -12.65 -27.64 -1.08
N LEU A 921 -13.41 -26.60 -1.44
CA LEU A 921 -14.37 -26.62 -2.56
C LEU A 921 -13.88 -25.84 -3.77
N GLU A 922 -13.67 -24.53 -3.60
CA GLU A 922 -13.23 -23.66 -4.70
C GLU A 922 -12.60 -22.34 -4.26
N HIS A 923 -11.57 -21.92 -4.99
CA HIS A 923 -10.88 -20.65 -4.72
C HIS A 923 -11.75 -19.44 -5.10
N VAL A 924 -12.46 -19.52 -6.24
CA VAL A 924 -13.21 -18.39 -6.81
C VAL A 924 -14.59 -18.82 -7.33
N ARG A 925 -15.63 -18.11 -6.90
CA ARG A 925 -16.96 -18.08 -7.52
C ARG A 925 -17.41 -16.65 -7.75
N PHE A 926 -17.64 -16.29 -9.01
CA PHE A 926 -18.15 -14.97 -9.39
C PHE A 926 -19.55 -15.04 -9.98
N ALA A 927 -20.41 -14.12 -9.54
CA ALA A 927 -21.77 -13.98 -9.99
C ALA A 927 -21.96 -12.84 -11.00
N HIS A 928 -20.99 -11.93 -11.18
CA HIS A 928 -21.11 -10.78 -12.09
C HIS A 928 -19.81 -10.54 -12.90
N PHE A 929 -19.28 -9.30 -12.96
CA PHE A 929 -18.18 -8.90 -13.84
C PHE A 929 -16.97 -8.48 -13.00
N GLU A 930 -16.53 -9.39 -12.16
CA GLU A 930 -15.33 -9.26 -11.32
C GLU A 930 -14.03 -9.52 -12.09
N THR A 931 -12.95 -8.87 -11.67
CA THR A 931 -11.60 -9.11 -12.18
C THR A 931 -10.66 -9.50 -11.05
N ILE A 932 -9.88 -10.56 -11.27
CA ILE A 932 -8.70 -10.92 -10.47
C ILE A 932 -7.46 -10.60 -11.31
N GLU A 933 -6.48 -9.93 -10.72
CA GLU A 933 -5.17 -9.78 -11.35
C GLU A 933 -3.99 -9.97 -10.39
N ASN A 934 -2.80 -10.26 -10.92
CA ASN A 934 -1.55 -10.27 -10.17
C ASN A 934 -1.53 -11.22 -8.95
N SER A 935 -2.32 -12.28 -8.99
CA SER A 935 -2.63 -13.12 -7.83
C SER A 935 -1.99 -14.52 -7.92
N LEU A 936 -1.89 -15.19 -6.76
CA LEU A 936 -1.34 -16.52 -6.58
C LEU A 936 -2.43 -17.48 -6.09
N PHE A 937 -2.52 -18.64 -6.72
CA PHE A 937 -3.40 -19.74 -6.33
C PHE A 937 -2.59 -21.01 -6.13
N VAL A 938 -2.69 -21.61 -4.96
CA VAL A 938 -1.97 -22.84 -4.57
C VAL A 938 -2.99 -23.92 -4.22
N GLU A 939 -2.93 -25.04 -4.94
CA GLU A 939 -3.85 -26.17 -4.80
C GLU A 939 -3.75 -26.82 -3.40
N ASP A 940 -2.57 -27.33 -3.07
CA ASP A 940 -2.12 -27.79 -1.75
C ASP A 940 -0.75 -27.15 -1.47
N SER A 941 -0.58 -26.54 -0.31
CA SER A 941 0.69 -25.96 0.14
C SER A 941 1.76 -27.01 0.49
N GLY A 942 1.36 -28.25 0.70
CA GLY A 942 2.15 -29.30 1.32
C GLY A 942 2.14 -29.26 2.86
N ASN A 943 1.50 -28.25 3.48
CA ASN A 943 1.45 -28.11 4.94
C ASN A 943 0.45 -29.05 5.62
N GLY A 944 -0.19 -29.97 4.91
CA GLY A 944 -1.12 -30.96 5.47
C GLY A 944 -2.41 -30.33 6.01
N ILE A 945 -2.91 -29.29 5.33
CA ILE A 945 -4.12 -28.55 5.67
C ILE A 945 -5.36 -29.19 5.04
N LEU A 946 -5.24 -29.62 3.78
CA LEU A 946 -6.29 -30.36 3.08
C LEU A 946 -6.28 -31.85 3.47
N PRO A 947 -7.46 -32.50 3.63
CA PRO A 947 -7.54 -33.94 3.67
C PRO A 947 -7.30 -34.53 2.27
N ALA A 948 -6.82 -35.78 2.21
CA ALA A 948 -6.63 -36.51 0.94
C ALA A 948 -7.93 -36.77 0.14
N THR A 949 -9.09 -36.37 0.66
CA THR A 949 -10.41 -36.42 0.01
C THR A 949 -10.92 -35.04 -0.44
N ALA A 950 -10.08 -33.99 -0.40
CA ALA A 950 -10.44 -32.67 -0.90
C ALA A 950 -10.77 -32.72 -2.41
N ASN A 951 -11.73 -31.91 -2.84
CA ASN A 951 -12.14 -31.79 -4.24
C ASN A 951 -12.01 -30.32 -4.65
N THR A 952 -10.77 -29.83 -4.54
CA THR A 952 -10.42 -28.42 -4.76
C THR A 952 -10.56 -28.02 -6.22
N SER A 953 -10.84 -26.73 -6.45
CA SER A 953 -10.92 -26.19 -7.79
C SER A 953 -10.65 -24.69 -7.84
N PHE A 954 -9.94 -24.19 -8.84
CA PHE A 954 -9.68 -22.74 -8.91
C PHE A 954 -10.96 -21.96 -9.20
N TYR A 955 -11.59 -22.21 -10.35
CA TYR A 955 -12.72 -21.40 -10.82
C TYR A 955 -14.00 -22.20 -11.07
N ALA A 956 -15.07 -21.86 -10.37
CA ALA A 956 -16.42 -22.34 -10.69
C ALA A 956 -17.09 -21.40 -11.72
N LEU A 957 -17.37 -21.93 -12.93
CA LEU A 957 -18.14 -21.19 -13.96
C LEU A 957 -19.61 -21.07 -13.54
N TYR A 958 -19.87 -20.05 -12.73
CA TYR A 958 -21.17 -19.67 -12.15
C TYR A 958 -21.86 -18.59 -13.04
N ASP A 959 -22.66 -17.69 -12.46
CA ASP A 959 -23.38 -16.64 -13.22
C ASP A 959 -22.44 -15.59 -13.88
N GLY A 960 -21.29 -15.32 -13.26
CA GLY A 960 -20.46 -14.16 -13.58
C GLY A 960 -19.36 -14.36 -14.61
N ALA A 961 -19.27 -13.45 -15.58
CA ALA A 961 -18.18 -13.30 -16.56
C ALA A 961 -16.86 -12.83 -15.92
N GLY A 962 -16.34 -13.60 -14.98
CA GLY A 962 -15.10 -13.28 -14.28
C GLY A 962 -13.87 -13.25 -15.19
N ARG A 963 -12.92 -12.41 -14.81
CA ARG A 963 -11.67 -12.18 -15.54
C ARG A 963 -10.48 -12.53 -14.66
N VAL A 964 -9.47 -13.14 -15.26
CA VAL A 964 -8.27 -13.64 -14.56
C VAL A 964 -7.04 -13.23 -15.35
N TYR A 965 -6.30 -12.27 -14.83
CA TYR A 965 -5.14 -11.68 -15.50
C TYR A 965 -3.85 -11.90 -14.71
N LYS A 966 -2.72 -12.07 -15.40
CA LYS A 966 -1.37 -12.09 -14.81
C LYS A 966 -1.33 -12.86 -13.49
N SER A 967 -1.71 -14.14 -13.48
CA SER A 967 -1.87 -14.90 -12.23
C SER A 967 -1.10 -16.22 -12.29
N HIS A 968 -0.66 -16.69 -11.13
CA HIS A 968 0.19 -17.88 -10.97
C HIS A 968 -0.57 -19.00 -10.27
N PHE A 969 -0.46 -20.21 -10.81
CA PHE A 969 -1.23 -21.39 -10.38
C PHE A 969 -0.29 -22.55 -10.08
N VAL A 970 -0.37 -23.08 -8.86
CA VAL A 970 0.50 -24.16 -8.40
C VAL A 970 -0.33 -25.42 -8.13
N GLY A 971 0.03 -26.55 -8.74
CA GLY A 971 -0.51 -27.89 -8.46
C GLY A 971 -1.80 -28.30 -9.17
N PHE A 972 -2.43 -27.42 -9.96
CA PHE A 972 -3.75 -27.62 -10.60
C PHE A 972 -3.80 -28.62 -11.78
N ASP A 973 -2.82 -29.51 -11.94
CA ASP A 973 -2.71 -30.46 -13.05
C ASP A 973 -3.05 -31.92 -12.67
N LYS A 974 -3.15 -32.24 -11.38
CA LYS A 974 -3.29 -33.61 -10.86
C LYS A 974 -4.76 -34.10 -10.84
N PRO A 975 -5.02 -35.43 -10.84
CA PRO A 975 -6.30 -35.97 -10.39
C PRO A 975 -6.62 -35.51 -8.95
N GLY A 976 -7.90 -35.21 -8.67
CA GLY A 976 -8.37 -34.68 -7.37
C GLY A 976 -8.61 -33.17 -7.37
N THR A 977 -7.83 -32.40 -8.14
CA THR A 977 -8.00 -30.95 -8.34
C THR A 977 -8.64 -30.62 -9.69
N THR A 978 -9.30 -29.47 -9.82
CA THR A 978 -9.90 -29.01 -11.09
C THR A 978 -9.72 -27.50 -11.28
N PHE A 979 -8.87 -27.08 -12.22
CA PHE A 979 -8.61 -25.67 -12.52
C PHE A 979 -9.88 -24.87 -12.90
N ILE A 980 -10.70 -25.40 -13.81
CA ILE A 980 -12.00 -24.79 -14.16
C ILE A 980 -13.07 -25.90 -14.17
N LYS A 981 -14.20 -25.66 -13.49
CA LYS A 981 -15.35 -26.58 -13.44
C LYS A 981 -16.66 -25.92 -13.85
N SER A 982 -17.63 -26.72 -14.30
CA SER A 982 -19.01 -26.25 -14.47
C SER A 982 -19.66 -25.98 -13.12
N GLY A 983 -20.04 -24.74 -12.83
CA GLY A 983 -21.03 -24.42 -11.80
C GLY A 983 -22.46 -24.52 -12.35
N GLY A 984 -23.45 -24.71 -11.46
CA GLY A 984 -24.86 -24.50 -11.80
C GLY A 984 -25.21 -23.02 -11.60
N ALA A 985 -25.93 -22.41 -12.54
CA ALA A 985 -26.09 -20.97 -12.67
C ALA A 985 -27.49 -20.59 -13.21
N SER A 986 -28.04 -19.45 -12.78
CA SER A 986 -29.29 -18.89 -13.32
C SER A 986 -29.08 -18.22 -14.68
N ILE A 987 -27.95 -17.54 -14.89
CA ILE A 987 -27.58 -16.88 -16.15
C ILE A 987 -26.07 -17.02 -16.40
N LYS A 988 -25.65 -17.86 -17.36
CA LYS A 988 -24.21 -17.95 -17.72
C LYS A 988 -23.81 -16.95 -18.77
N GLN A 989 -22.89 -16.05 -18.44
CA GLN A 989 -22.24 -15.19 -19.43
C GLN A 989 -21.12 -15.94 -20.19
N PRO A 990 -20.99 -15.79 -21.52
CA PRO A 990 -19.93 -16.44 -22.32
C PRO A 990 -18.60 -15.66 -22.33
N ASN A 991 -18.46 -14.67 -21.44
CA ASN A 991 -17.52 -13.56 -21.62
C ASN A 991 -16.40 -13.55 -20.56
N HIS A 992 -16.05 -14.72 -20.04
CA HIS A 992 -14.91 -14.91 -19.14
C HIS A 992 -13.60 -14.70 -19.94
N LEU A 993 -12.69 -13.87 -19.45
CA LEU A 993 -11.45 -13.51 -20.16
C LEU A 993 -10.22 -13.84 -19.31
N PHE A 994 -9.39 -14.78 -19.77
CA PHE A 994 -8.20 -15.25 -19.08
C PHE A 994 -6.94 -14.83 -19.89
N SER A 995 -5.90 -14.29 -19.23
CA SER A 995 -4.69 -13.74 -19.92
C SER A 995 -3.48 -13.68 -18.99
N GLY A 996 -2.27 -13.89 -19.51
CA GLY A 996 -1.01 -13.80 -18.76
C GLY A 996 -0.87 -14.85 -17.66
N LEU A 997 -1.52 -16.00 -17.81
CA LEU A 997 -1.51 -17.07 -16.82
C LEU A 997 -0.17 -17.81 -16.82
N THR A 998 0.20 -18.36 -15.67
CA THR A 998 1.42 -19.18 -15.50
C THR A 998 1.16 -20.33 -14.56
N PHE A 999 1.66 -21.52 -14.89
CA PHE A 999 1.41 -22.77 -14.18
C PHE A 999 2.71 -23.39 -13.68
N ASP A 1000 2.69 -23.94 -12.47
CA ASP A 1000 3.75 -24.79 -11.91
C ASP A 1000 3.14 -26.09 -11.32
N PRO A 1001 3.46 -27.28 -11.86
CA PRO A 1001 4.25 -27.53 -13.07
C PRO A 1001 3.63 -26.91 -14.33
N LYS A 1002 4.44 -26.77 -15.39
CA LYS A 1002 4.02 -26.21 -16.71
C LYS A 1002 3.17 -27.18 -17.56
N THR A 1003 2.58 -28.20 -16.95
CA THR A 1003 1.65 -29.13 -17.58
C THR A 1003 0.30 -28.44 -17.83
N PRO A 1004 -0.51 -28.90 -18.81
CA PRO A 1004 -1.84 -28.36 -19.02
C PRO A 1004 -2.70 -28.55 -17.75
N PRO A 1005 -3.33 -27.49 -17.19
CA PRO A 1005 -4.15 -27.61 -15.99
C PRO A 1005 -5.37 -28.52 -16.21
N ARG A 1006 -5.85 -29.16 -15.13
CA ARG A 1006 -6.95 -30.13 -15.22
C ARG A 1006 -8.31 -29.44 -15.31
N ILE A 1007 -9.01 -29.56 -16.44
CA ILE A 1007 -10.32 -28.92 -16.67
C ILE A 1007 -11.40 -30.01 -16.78
N VAL A 1008 -12.49 -29.89 -15.99
CA VAL A 1008 -13.57 -30.89 -15.95
C VAL A 1008 -14.93 -30.22 -16.01
N PHE A 1009 -15.66 -30.49 -17.09
CA PHE A 1009 -17.06 -30.10 -17.23
C PHE A 1009 -17.99 -31.30 -17.08
N SER A 1010 -19.29 -31.04 -16.88
CA SER A 1010 -20.33 -32.06 -16.95
C SER A 1010 -20.32 -32.75 -18.33
N ASP A 1011 -20.60 -34.05 -18.39
CA ASP A 1011 -20.75 -34.72 -19.69
C ASP A 1011 -22.06 -34.30 -20.35
N CYS A 1012 -21.91 -33.55 -21.43
CA CYS A 1012 -22.97 -33.01 -22.26
C CYS A 1012 -22.89 -33.51 -23.71
N SER A 1013 -22.26 -34.67 -23.94
CA SER A 1013 -22.22 -35.34 -25.25
C SER A 1013 -23.62 -35.68 -25.79
N SER A 1014 -24.61 -35.84 -24.90
CA SER A 1014 -26.01 -36.05 -25.24
C SER A 1014 -26.76 -34.75 -25.56
N ILE A 1015 -27.84 -34.88 -26.34
CA ILE A 1015 -28.70 -33.78 -26.81
C ILE A 1015 -29.51 -33.11 -25.68
N SER A 1016 -29.35 -33.52 -24.41
CA SER A 1016 -30.17 -33.09 -23.26
C SER A 1016 -29.41 -33.02 -21.91
N CYS A 1017 -28.30 -32.29 -21.83
CA CYS A 1017 -27.46 -32.20 -20.61
C CYS A 1017 -28.05 -31.43 -19.40
N GLU A 1018 -29.24 -30.81 -19.49
CA GLU A 1018 -29.74 -29.92 -18.44
C GLU A 1018 -30.40 -30.66 -17.26
N SER A 1019 -29.58 -31.14 -16.33
CA SER A 1019 -30.04 -31.62 -15.02
C SER A 1019 -30.27 -30.45 -14.06
N GLY A 1020 -31.44 -30.41 -13.40
CA GLY A 1020 -31.79 -29.38 -12.41
C GLY A 1020 -31.90 -27.94 -12.94
N GLY A 1021 -31.84 -27.72 -14.27
CA GLY A 1021 -32.02 -26.41 -14.91
C GLY A 1021 -30.84 -25.44 -14.81
N GLY A 1022 -29.66 -25.89 -14.36
CA GLY A 1022 -28.52 -25.05 -13.98
C GLY A 1022 -27.64 -24.47 -15.10
N ASN A 1023 -28.04 -24.51 -16.37
CA ASN A 1023 -27.25 -24.00 -17.51
C ASN A 1023 -25.82 -24.61 -17.56
N TRP A 1024 -25.68 -25.89 -17.20
CA TRP A 1024 -24.40 -26.52 -16.88
C TRP A 1024 -23.43 -26.59 -18.07
N PHE A 1025 -23.97 -26.81 -19.27
CA PHE A 1025 -23.19 -26.98 -20.51
C PHE A 1025 -22.77 -25.65 -21.16
N ASN A 1026 -23.44 -24.54 -20.82
CA ASN A 1026 -23.20 -23.20 -21.37
C ASN A 1026 -21.91 -22.59 -20.76
N VAL A 1027 -20.77 -23.20 -21.07
CA VAL A 1027 -19.45 -22.78 -20.59
C VAL A 1027 -18.58 -22.35 -21.76
N SER A 1028 -18.02 -21.14 -21.64
CA SER A 1028 -17.03 -20.60 -22.57
C SER A 1028 -16.07 -19.66 -21.83
N VAL A 1029 -14.77 -19.94 -21.93
CA VAL A 1029 -13.69 -19.12 -21.34
C VAL A 1029 -12.70 -18.77 -22.44
N VAL A 1030 -12.60 -17.48 -22.76
CA VAL A 1030 -11.71 -16.99 -23.82
C VAL A 1030 -10.31 -16.79 -23.25
N ASP A 1031 -9.35 -17.53 -23.80
CA ASP A 1031 -7.94 -17.28 -23.63
C ASP A 1031 -7.53 -16.13 -24.56
N VAL A 1032 -7.16 -15.00 -23.97
CA VAL A 1032 -6.95 -13.75 -24.71
C VAL A 1032 -5.62 -13.77 -25.47
N ASP A 1033 -4.58 -14.38 -24.89
CA ASP A 1033 -3.19 -14.30 -25.37
C ASP A 1033 -2.51 -15.65 -25.66
N GLY A 1034 -3.14 -16.77 -25.31
CA GLY A 1034 -2.61 -18.11 -25.50
C GLY A 1034 -1.99 -18.71 -24.22
N SER A 1035 -2.05 -18.00 -23.09
CA SER A 1035 -1.43 -18.46 -21.82
C SER A 1035 -2.14 -19.65 -21.16
N LEU A 1036 -3.34 -20.02 -21.60
CA LEU A 1036 -4.05 -21.23 -21.14
C LEU A 1036 -4.02 -22.34 -22.19
N THR A 1037 -4.33 -22.01 -23.45
CA THR A 1037 -4.60 -22.95 -24.55
C THR A 1037 -3.42 -23.14 -25.51
N GLY A 1038 -2.37 -22.34 -25.36
CA GLY A 1038 -1.28 -22.22 -26.34
C GLY A 1038 -1.65 -21.42 -27.60
N LYS A 1039 -2.87 -20.86 -27.71
CA LYS A 1039 -3.33 -20.11 -28.89
C LYS A 1039 -4.22 -18.92 -28.51
N ALA A 1040 -3.73 -17.70 -28.78
CA ALA A 1040 -4.49 -16.48 -28.55
C ALA A 1040 -5.89 -16.49 -29.20
N GLY A 1041 -6.87 -15.94 -28.49
CA GLY A 1041 -8.25 -15.78 -28.93
C GLY A 1041 -9.10 -17.05 -28.99
N HIS A 1042 -8.56 -18.22 -28.61
CA HIS A 1042 -9.30 -19.48 -28.56
C HIS A 1042 -10.13 -19.59 -27.27
N THR A 1043 -11.15 -20.45 -27.29
CA THR A 1043 -12.12 -20.58 -26.18
C THR A 1043 -12.16 -22.02 -25.65
N ILE A 1044 -12.04 -22.19 -24.33
CA ILE A 1044 -12.36 -23.45 -23.64
C ILE A 1044 -13.88 -23.58 -23.52
N THR A 1045 -14.45 -24.70 -23.97
CA THR A 1045 -15.90 -24.97 -24.03
C THR A 1045 -16.26 -26.41 -23.64
N SER A 1046 -17.55 -26.72 -23.47
CA SER A 1046 -18.05 -28.07 -23.16
C SER A 1046 -18.05 -29.00 -24.38
N ASN A 1047 -18.25 -30.29 -24.12
CA ASN A 1047 -18.39 -31.32 -25.14
C ASN A 1047 -19.78 -31.36 -25.83
N ASN A 1048 -20.67 -30.38 -25.58
CA ASN A 1048 -22.00 -30.37 -26.21
C ASN A 1048 -21.88 -30.14 -27.73
N PRO A 1049 -22.40 -31.05 -28.58
CA PRO A 1049 -22.31 -30.94 -30.04
C PRO A 1049 -22.74 -29.59 -30.64
N ILE A 1050 -23.67 -28.85 -30.00
CA ILE A 1050 -24.11 -27.54 -30.52
C ILE A 1050 -23.04 -26.44 -30.37
N MET A 1051 -22.05 -26.65 -29.49
CA MET A 1051 -20.91 -25.75 -29.24
C MET A 1051 -19.63 -26.15 -30.00
N LEU A 1052 -19.56 -27.40 -30.50
CA LEU A 1052 -18.37 -27.93 -31.18
C LEU A 1052 -18.39 -27.78 -32.71
N THR A 1053 -17.23 -27.58 -33.30
CA THR A 1053 -16.95 -27.63 -34.76
C THR A 1053 -15.92 -28.71 -35.07
N LYS A 1054 -15.71 -29.10 -36.34
CA LYS A 1054 -14.64 -30.06 -36.70
C LYS A 1054 -13.22 -29.60 -36.33
N ASN A 1055 -13.04 -28.31 -36.06
CA ASN A 1055 -11.79 -27.70 -35.62
C ASN A 1055 -11.69 -27.58 -34.09
N SER A 1056 -12.69 -28.07 -33.33
CA SER A 1056 -12.67 -28.09 -31.86
C SER A 1056 -11.91 -29.32 -31.37
N VAL A 1057 -10.86 -29.11 -30.59
CA VAL A 1057 -9.92 -30.17 -30.16
C VAL A 1057 -10.20 -30.52 -28.69
N PRO A 1058 -10.29 -31.81 -28.28
CA PRO A 1058 -10.41 -32.17 -26.88
C PRO A 1058 -9.28 -31.57 -26.02
N TRP A 1059 -9.61 -31.11 -24.82
CA TRP A 1059 -8.62 -30.66 -23.84
C TRP A 1059 -7.83 -31.86 -23.30
N SER A 1060 -6.51 -31.72 -23.18
CA SER A 1060 -5.59 -32.85 -22.95
C SER A 1060 -5.53 -33.36 -21.50
N ASN A 1061 -5.98 -32.57 -20.51
CA ASN A 1061 -5.98 -32.97 -19.10
C ASN A 1061 -7.34 -32.72 -18.44
N GLY A 1062 -8.12 -33.78 -18.23
CA GLY A 1062 -9.42 -33.72 -17.57
C GLY A 1062 -10.52 -34.41 -18.38
N ALA A 1063 -11.71 -33.81 -18.44
CA ALA A 1063 -12.86 -34.40 -19.12
C ALA A 1063 -13.87 -33.37 -19.63
N ASN A 1064 -14.54 -33.71 -20.73
CA ASN A 1064 -15.67 -32.96 -21.32
C ASN A 1064 -15.37 -31.50 -21.72
N ALA A 1065 -14.10 -31.11 -21.78
CA ALA A 1065 -13.63 -29.79 -22.17
C ALA A 1065 -12.94 -29.84 -23.54
N TYR A 1066 -13.14 -28.80 -24.34
CA TYR A 1066 -12.63 -28.66 -25.72
C TYR A 1066 -12.07 -27.27 -25.95
N VAL A 1067 -11.00 -27.16 -26.75
CA VAL A 1067 -10.48 -25.90 -27.29
C VAL A 1067 -11.16 -25.62 -28.63
N SER A 1068 -11.94 -24.54 -28.71
CA SER A 1068 -12.55 -24.05 -29.95
C SER A 1068 -11.78 -22.83 -30.49
N PRO A 1069 -11.57 -22.71 -31.81
CA PRO A 1069 -11.00 -21.50 -32.42
C PRO A 1069 -12.00 -20.34 -32.53
N HIS A 1070 -13.26 -20.54 -32.08
CA HIS A 1070 -14.31 -19.53 -32.15
C HIS A 1070 -14.58 -18.89 -30.78
N LYS A 1071 -15.19 -17.71 -30.80
CA LYS A 1071 -15.78 -17.06 -29.62
C LYS A 1071 -17.27 -17.39 -29.54
N PHE A 1072 -17.92 -17.05 -28.43
CA PHE A 1072 -19.32 -17.38 -28.17
C PHE A 1072 -20.13 -16.15 -27.77
N LYS A 1073 -21.41 -16.14 -28.17
CA LYS A 1073 -22.43 -15.15 -27.81
C LYS A 1073 -23.61 -15.84 -27.14
N MET A 1074 -24.22 -15.19 -26.16
CA MET A 1074 -25.41 -15.71 -25.49
C MET A 1074 -26.66 -15.33 -26.28
N ILE A 1075 -27.38 -16.33 -26.79
CA ILE A 1075 -28.79 -16.19 -27.12
C ILE A 1075 -29.58 -16.39 -25.83
N PHE A 1076 -30.51 -15.48 -25.54
CA PHE A 1076 -31.34 -15.48 -24.33
C PHE A 1076 -32.80 -15.33 -24.74
N LEU A 1077 -33.65 -16.28 -24.36
CA LEU A 1077 -35.08 -16.29 -24.66
C LEU A 1077 -35.89 -16.33 -23.37
N ASN A 1078 -36.97 -15.54 -23.32
CA ASN A 1078 -37.86 -15.43 -22.15
C ASN A 1078 -39.10 -16.33 -22.36
N THR A 1079 -38.93 -17.63 -22.11
CA THR A 1079 -40.02 -18.63 -22.14
C THR A 1079 -39.81 -19.71 -21.07
N SER A 1080 -40.90 -20.29 -20.60
CA SER A 1080 -40.92 -21.45 -19.71
C SER A 1080 -41.06 -22.79 -20.44
N ALA A 1081 -41.37 -22.78 -21.74
CA ALA A 1081 -41.53 -23.99 -22.55
C ALA A 1081 -40.18 -24.70 -22.82
N PRO A 1082 -40.19 -26.00 -23.12
CA PRO A 1082 -39.05 -26.67 -23.76
C PRO A 1082 -38.66 -25.99 -25.09
N ILE A 1083 -37.38 -26.02 -25.43
CA ILE A 1083 -36.85 -25.47 -26.70
C ILE A 1083 -35.98 -26.53 -27.39
N THR A 1084 -36.11 -26.67 -28.72
CA THR A 1084 -35.15 -27.44 -29.53
C THR A 1084 -34.36 -26.49 -30.42
N TRP A 1085 -33.17 -26.14 -29.95
CA TRP A 1085 -32.19 -25.37 -30.69
C TRP A 1085 -31.64 -26.21 -31.85
N LYS A 1086 -31.52 -25.61 -33.03
CA LYS A 1086 -30.94 -26.25 -34.23
C LYS A 1086 -29.89 -25.32 -34.84
N ARG A 1087 -28.66 -25.83 -34.97
CA ARG A 1087 -27.54 -25.17 -35.64
C ARG A 1087 -27.35 -25.74 -37.04
N THR A 1088 -27.19 -24.88 -38.04
CA THR A 1088 -26.85 -25.24 -39.42
C THR A 1088 -25.75 -24.32 -39.98
N GLY A 1089 -25.17 -24.68 -41.12
CA GLY A 1089 -24.17 -23.87 -41.82
C GLY A 1089 -22.73 -24.13 -41.37
N GLY A 1090 -21.85 -23.15 -41.56
CA GLY A 1090 -20.42 -23.21 -41.22
C GLY A 1090 -19.57 -24.24 -41.99
N GLY A 1091 -20.17 -25.01 -42.90
CA GLY A 1091 -19.54 -26.23 -43.45
C GLY A 1091 -19.41 -27.33 -42.38
N GLU A 1092 -20.35 -27.38 -41.44
CA GLU A 1092 -20.46 -28.36 -40.36
C GLU A 1092 -21.79 -29.16 -40.49
N PRO A 1093 -21.90 -30.35 -39.86
CA PRO A 1093 -23.17 -31.06 -39.75
C PRO A 1093 -24.27 -30.22 -39.07
N THR A 1094 -25.52 -30.49 -39.42
CA THR A 1094 -26.68 -29.97 -38.67
C THR A 1094 -26.72 -30.64 -37.29
N VAL A 1095 -26.85 -29.84 -36.25
CA VAL A 1095 -26.93 -30.31 -34.85
C VAL A 1095 -28.18 -29.76 -34.20
N THR A 1096 -28.86 -30.59 -33.40
CA THR A 1096 -29.98 -30.21 -32.54
C THR A 1096 -29.64 -30.41 -31.07
N TYR A 1097 -30.09 -29.50 -30.21
CA TYR A 1097 -29.99 -29.59 -28.75
C TYR A 1097 -31.34 -29.21 -28.13
N THR A 1098 -31.89 -30.04 -27.25
CA THR A 1098 -33.21 -29.83 -26.65
C THR A 1098 -33.11 -29.57 -25.15
N ASP A 1099 -33.43 -28.34 -24.74
CA ASP A 1099 -33.62 -28.00 -23.33
C ASP A 1099 -35.07 -28.39 -22.94
N THR A 1100 -35.21 -29.59 -22.38
CA THR A 1100 -36.48 -30.14 -21.89
C THR A 1100 -36.84 -29.66 -20.48
N PHE A 1101 -35.93 -29.00 -19.76
CA PHE A 1101 -36.11 -28.74 -18.34
C PHE A 1101 -37.00 -27.52 -18.11
N VAL A 1102 -38.13 -27.68 -17.41
CA VAL A 1102 -39.02 -26.57 -17.05
C VAL A 1102 -38.41 -25.77 -15.90
N LYS A 1103 -37.51 -24.84 -16.24
CA LYS A 1103 -36.82 -23.97 -15.26
C LYS A 1103 -37.84 -23.07 -14.52
N PRO A 1104 -37.72 -22.90 -13.18
CA PRO A 1104 -38.59 -22.01 -12.41
C PRO A 1104 -38.39 -20.53 -12.80
N HIS A 1105 -37.20 -20.19 -13.31
CA HIS A 1105 -36.95 -18.91 -13.97
C HIS A 1105 -37.33 -19.01 -15.45
N LYS A 1106 -38.11 -18.04 -15.95
CA LYS A 1106 -38.68 -18.01 -17.31
C LYS A 1106 -37.65 -17.79 -18.44
N SER A 1107 -36.39 -18.21 -18.29
CA SER A 1107 -35.37 -18.02 -19.32
C SER A 1107 -34.84 -19.34 -19.88
N ARG A 1108 -34.34 -19.28 -21.12
CA ARG A 1108 -33.58 -20.32 -21.82
C ARG A 1108 -32.38 -19.67 -22.48
N GLN A 1109 -31.24 -20.35 -22.45
CA GLN A 1109 -29.93 -19.77 -22.80
C GLN A 1109 -29.13 -20.74 -23.65
N LEU A 1110 -28.48 -20.21 -24.68
CA LEU A 1110 -27.52 -20.94 -25.51
C LEU A 1110 -26.29 -20.07 -25.75
N HIS A 1111 -25.12 -20.61 -25.44
CA HIS A 1111 -23.83 -20.10 -25.92
C HIS A 1111 -23.65 -20.52 -27.37
N ALA A 1112 -24.07 -19.66 -28.29
CA ALA A 1112 -23.95 -19.84 -29.73
C ALA A 1112 -22.55 -19.41 -30.22
N ILE A 1113 -22.05 -20.09 -31.25
CA ILE A 1113 -20.76 -19.79 -31.89
C ILE A 1113 -20.86 -18.45 -32.61
N ASP A 1114 -19.89 -17.56 -32.38
CA ASP A 1114 -19.80 -16.26 -33.03
C ASP A 1114 -18.96 -16.33 -34.31
N GLY A 1115 -19.57 -15.98 -35.45
CA GLY A 1115 -18.91 -15.96 -36.75
C GLY A 1115 -19.90 -15.97 -37.92
N ALA A 1116 -19.42 -15.59 -39.10
CA ALA A 1116 -20.22 -15.66 -40.32
C ALA A 1116 -20.44 -17.12 -40.75
N GLY A 1117 -21.67 -17.46 -41.12
CA GLY A 1117 -22.03 -18.74 -41.73
C GLY A 1117 -22.73 -19.75 -40.82
N PHE A 1118 -22.78 -19.55 -39.50
CA PHE A 1118 -23.62 -20.36 -38.60
C PHE A 1118 -25.01 -19.75 -38.44
N ASN A 1119 -26.04 -20.55 -38.65
CA ASN A 1119 -27.44 -20.18 -38.42
C ASN A 1119 -28.01 -20.96 -37.23
N TYR A 1120 -28.79 -20.29 -36.39
CA TYR A 1120 -29.45 -20.87 -35.22
C TYR A 1120 -30.97 -20.63 -35.31
N THR A 1121 -31.76 -21.69 -35.23
CA THR A 1121 -33.23 -21.65 -35.11
C THR A 1121 -33.66 -22.37 -33.83
N TYR A 1122 -34.84 -22.06 -33.30
CA TYR A 1122 -35.35 -22.57 -32.02
C TYR A 1122 -36.88 -22.77 -32.06
#